data_AF-A0A7C5BK95-F1
#
_entry.id   AF-A0A7C5BK95-F1
#
_cell.length_a   1.000
_cell.length_b   1.000
_cell.length_c   1.000
_cell.angle_alpha   90.00
_cell.angle_beta   90.00
_cell.angle_gamma   90.00
#
_symmetry.space_group_name_H-M   'P 1'
#
loop_
_entity.id
_entity.type
_entity.pdbx_description
1 polymer ?
#
loop_
_entity_poly.entity_id
_entity_poly.type
_entity_poly.pdbx_seq_one_letter_code
_entity_poly.pdbx_strand_id
1 'polypeptide(L)'
;MRATRAVPVVTLALFIVITGIVWADTMTANRHGGRTNMRATRAVPVVTLALFIVITGIVWADTMTAERHQQVIKPLLETMDKVNSAGHYQPTVESLDKYTVPEWYADAKFGIFIHYGVFSVPGFAGLGCWYGNGMYTKDSQTWKFHRETYGPQDKFGYKDLAPMLTADKWNPDEWASLFKEAGARFVVPVANFHDGFAMWDSKLTDWNCVKTGPKRDYVGLLAAAVRKQGLKFGISWHRFFQPEFFAPGRNKPDTDIHPPYSGTPWSPYGPDSVTRDFIDDSLGRFVELIDGYKPDLIWLDYDSGLVPKEDLRRLAAFYFNRAAQWKKGVAINDKHEDLFPKCIVLDFERGKASGIKPDLWQTDTSVSWRDWSYIRDDSFKPVDLLIHELIDIVSKNGVLLLDVGPKPDGTIPEEPQRLLRAIGAWLKVNGEAIYGTRPCWALGFGEGTANSGGGGFSDTAIDYTAQDYRFTQKGNVIYAIAMSWPEDEDHFLIKSFNNNTTLASGGISSVKLLGCNEKLDWKLTADGLWIRKPATKPCNTAYAFQITTGGIIVEQLDALRVDDKQVQVKIRVRNLDKKHTDKEITFYDNGKSIGKASFSLANSESLTRSITFDVPRKTQNETISAGLAGRPPFSKQCVIFNPPANMASWKFDGKSTLAGSGLGKFDKLTLSLWTKTDALKENWTALLNTFDWKQGGLHVQYVPSGQLQVSLKYTTDGVIDAHSVALPGTAKGWSLVTLTYDASTRQFEVFIDGKLDSKITVPSSCSIDLDAFALGGWGGARHFIGRIADVRIFNRVLTPDEISSLSEGKAISDGLVAAWDFKDQSGDVVKDSSGHGYDLRKNQ
;
A
#
# COMPACT_ATOMS: atom_id res chain seq x y z
N MET A 1 -3.06 -22.90 43.72
CA MET A 1 -3.59 -24.24 44.06
C MET A 1 -4.76 -24.27 45.06
N ARG A 2 -4.91 -23.33 46.02
CA ARG A 2 -6.09 -23.33 46.93
C ARG A 2 -7.36 -22.66 46.34
N ALA A 3 -7.23 -21.69 45.44
CA ALA A 3 -8.38 -21.02 44.81
C ALA A 3 -9.10 -21.89 43.75
N THR A 4 -8.37 -22.78 43.05
CA THR A 4 -8.90 -23.65 41.98
C THR A 4 -9.86 -24.74 42.46
N ARG A 5 -9.88 -25.05 43.77
CA ARG A 5 -10.85 -26.01 44.35
C ARG A 5 -12.11 -25.36 44.93
N ALA A 6 -12.14 -24.04 45.11
CA ALA A 6 -13.26 -23.36 45.76
C ALA A 6 -14.44 -23.12 44.80
N VAL A 7 -14.16 -22.78 43.53
CA VAL A 7 -15.19 -22.48 42.53
C VAL A 7 -16.07 -23.70 42.19
N PRO A 8 -15.52 -24.92 41.94
CA PRO A 8 -16.37 -26.10 41.70
C PRO A 8 -17.24 -26.46 42.91
N VAL A 9 -16.75 -26.22 44.12
CA VAL A 9 -17.44 -26.57 45.38
C VAL A 9 -18.60 -25.62 45.68
N VAL A 10 -18.42 -24.32 45.47
CA VAL A 10 -19.48 -23.31 45.66
C VAL A 10 -20.58 -23.48 44.61
N THR A 11 -20.20 -23.75 43.36
CA THR A 11 -21.16 -23.96 42.26
C THR A 11 -21.94 -25.27 42.39
N LEU A 12 -21.29 -26.34 42.89
CA LEU A 12 -21.96 -27.59 43.25
C LEU A 12 -22.92 -27.40 44.43
N ALA A 13 -22.54 -26.62 45.44
CA ALA A 13 -23.41 -26.30 46.58
C ALA A 13 -24.66 -25.52 46.16
N LEU A 14 -24.51 -24.52 45.28
CA LEU A 14 -25.64 -23.79 44.70
C LEU A 14 -26.56 -24.68 43.85
N PHE A 15 -26.00 -25.62 43.09
CA PHE A 15 -26.79 -26.59 42.33
C PHE A 15 -27.64 -27.48 43.24
N ILE A 16 -27.06 -27.98 44.34
CA ILE A 16 -27.79 -28.80 45.33
C ILE A 16 -28.91 -27.99 46.00
N VAL A 17 -28.66 -26.71 46.31
CA VAL A 17 -29.68 -25.84 46.92
C VAL A 17 -30.82 -25.56 45.94
N ILE A 18 -30.52 -25.22 44.68
CA ILE A 18 -31.54 -24.90 43.67
C ILE A 18 -32.35 -26.14 43.29
N THR A 19 -31.70 -27.31 43.11
CA THR A 19 -32.43 -28.56 42.86
C THR A 19 -33.25 -29.00 44.07
N GLY A 20 -32.77 -28.74 45.30
CA GLY A 20 -33.54 -28.94 46.52
C GLY A 20 -34.79 -28.07 46.61
N ILE A 21 -34.71 -26.80 46.23
CA ILE A 21 -35.85 -25.86 46.21
C ILE A 21 -36.88 -26.28 45.14
N VAL A 22 -36.43 -26.60 43.93
CA VAL A 22 -37.33 -27.03 42.84
C VAL A 22 -38.01 -28.36 43.18
N TRP A 23 -37.30 -29.28 43.84
CA TRP A 23 -37.89 -30.54 44.30
C TRP A 23 -38.90 -30.35 45.43
N ALA A 24 -38.64 -29.42 46.35
CA ALA A 24 -39.56 -29.04 47.42
C ALA A 24 -40.85 -28.40 46.87
N ASP A 25 -40.74 -27.51 45.88
CA ASP A 25 -41.90 -26.89 45.21
C ASP A 25 -42.73 -27.90 44.39
N THR A 26 -42.07 -28.91 43.81
CA THR A 26 -42.76 -29.98 43.08
C THR A 26 -43.53 -30.91 44.06
N MET A 27 -43.02 -31.09 45.27
CA MET A 27 -43.66 -31.87 46.34
C MET A 27 -44.86 -31.15 46.97
N THR A 28 -44.80 -29.82 47.14
CA THR A 28 -45.93 -29.01 47.64
C THR A 28 -47.05 -28.91 46.61
N ALA A 29 -46.74 -28.83 45.32
CA ALA A 29 -47.75 -28.86 44.24
C ALA A 29 -48.55 -30.18 44.18
N ASN A 30 -47.94 -31.32 44.55
CA ASN A 30 -48.61 -32.63 44.56
C ASN A 30 -49.56 -32.86 45.76
N ARG A 31 -49.56 -31.99 46.78
CA ARG A 31 -50.49 -32.09 47.93
C ARG A 31 -51.85 -31.45 47.68
N HIS A 32 -52.07 -30.77 46.54
CA HIS A 32 -53.34 -30.12 46.20
C HIS A 32 -53.92 -30.69 44.90
N GLY A 33 -54.30 -31.98 44.92
CA GLY A 33 -55.43 -32.57 44.18
C GLY A 33 -55.67 -32.31 42.67
N GLY A 34 -54.77 -31.65 41.94
CA GLY A 34 -54.94 -31.32 40.53
C GLY A 34 -54.15 -32.28 39.63
N ARG A 35 -54.82 -32.91 38.66
CA ARG A 35 -54.18 -33.67 37.57
C ARG A 35 -53.15 -32.78 36.86
N THR A 36 -51.86 -32.99 37.15
CA THR A 36 -50.77 -32.36 36.41
C THR A 36 -50.16 -33.35 35.40
N ASN A 37 -49.89 -32.85 34.20
CA ASN A 37 -49.31 -33.59 33.09
C ASN A 37 -47.91 -34.11 33.44
N MET A 38 -47.74 -35.43 33.58
CA MET A 38 -46.45 -36.10 33.86
C MET A 38 -45.31 -35.80 32.86
N ARG A 39 -45.61 -35.21 31.70
CA ARG A 39 -44.59 -34.77 30.71
C ARG A 39 -43.90 -33.46 31.10
N ALA A 40 -44.56 -32.55 31.81
CA ALA A 40 -43.97 -31.27 32.22
C ALA A 40 -42.96 -31.43 33.37
N THR A 41 -43.24 -32.33 34.31
CA THR A 41 -42.39 -32.60 35.49
C THR A 41 -41.07 -33.32 35.17
N ARG A 42 -40.97 -34.00 34.02
CA ARG A 42 -39.70 -34.60 33.55
C ARG A 42 -38.85 -33.67 32.68
N ALA A 43 -39.44 -32.61 32.11
CA ALA A 43 -38.74 -31.66 31.25
C ALA A 43 -37.93 -30.62 32.05
N VAL A 44 -38.43 -30.20 33.22
CA VAL A 44 -37.79 -29.18 34.06
C VAL A 44 -36.37 -29.58 34.49
N PRO A 45 -36.10 -30.80 35.03
CA PRO A 45 -34.75 -31.18 35.46
C PRO A 45 -33.74 -31.27 34.30
N VAL A 46 -34.20 -31.67 33.11
CA VAL A 46 -33.36 -31.79 31.91
C VAL A 46 -32.98 -30.42 31.36
N VAL A 47 -33.93 -29.49 31.34
CA VAL A 47 -33.69 -28.10 30.90
C VAL A 47 -32.79 -27.37 31.91
N THR A 48 -32.98 -27.55 33.22
CA THR A 48 -32.13 -26.96 34.25
C THR A 48 -30.70 -27.53 34.22
N LEU A 49 -30.54 -28.84 33.96
CA LEU A 49 -29.22 -29.46 33.81
C LEU A 49 -28.50 -28.98 32.54
N ALA A 50 -29.22 -28.84 31.42
CA ALA A 50 -28.67 -28.29 30.18
C ALA A 50 -28.22 -26.84 30.35
N LEU A 51 -29.05 -25.99 30.98
CA LEU A 51 -28.68 -24.61 31.33
C LEU A 51 -27.48 -24.55 32.28
N PHE A 52 -27.40 -25.45 33.26
CA PHE A 52 -26.27 -25.52 34.19
C PHE A 52 -24.97 -25.90 33.49
N ILE A 53 -24.99 -26.89 32.58
CA ILE A 53 -23.81 -27.27 31.77
C ILE A 53 -23.36 -26.11 30.87
N VAL A 54 -24.32 -25.40 30.26
CA VAL A 54 -24.03 -24.23 29.42
C VAL A 54 -23.42 -23.10 30.25
N ILE A 55 -24.03 -22.74 31.39
CA ILE A 55 -23.54 -21.65 32.25
C ILE A 55 -22.18 -22.00 32.85
N THR A 56 -21.98 -23.23 33.32
CA THR A 56 -20.67 -23.66 33.86
C THR A 56 -19.59 -23.72 32.77
N GLY A 57 -19.94 -24.12 31.56
CA GLY A 57 -19.04 -24.06 30.40
C GLY A 57 -18.62 -22.63 30.05
N ILE A 58 -19.56 -21.68 30.05
CA ILE A 58 -19.30 -20.25 29.80
C ILE A 58 -18.39 -19.68 30.90
N VAL A 59 -18.74 -19.87 32.18
CA VAL A 59 -17.96 -19.35 33.30
C VAL A 59 -16.53 -19.92 33.31
N TRP A 60 -16.37 -21.20 32.96
CA TRP A 60 -15.05 -21.85 32.89
C TRP A 60 -14.21 -21.33 31.72
N ALA A 61 -14.80 -21.12 30.55
CA ALA A 61 -14.14 -20.51 29.40
C ALA A 61 -13.69 -19.06 29.70
N ASP A 62 -14.54 -18.28 30.36
CA ASP A 62 -14.22 -16.91 30.77
C ASP A 62 -13.06 -16.88 31.80
N THR A 63 -13.05 -17.81 32.76
CA THR A 63 -11.95 -17.90 33.74
C THR A 63 -10.63 -18.32 33.10
N MET A 64 -10.64 -19.30 32.19
CA MET A 64 -9.42 -19.72 31.47
C MET A 64 -8.85 -18.59 30.60
N THR A 65 -9.72 -17.81 29.96
CA THR A 65 -9.32 -16.66 29.12
C THR A 65 -8.68 -15.56 29.98
N ALA A 66 -9.27 -15.22 31.12
CA ALA A 66 -8.71 -14.26 32.06
C ALA A 66 -7.37 -14.72 32.67
N GLU A 67 -7.23 -16.00 33.01
CA GLU A 67 -5.97 -16.56 33.52
C GLU A 67 -4.86 -16.52 32.46
N ARG A 68 -5.15 -16.89 31.21
CA ARG A 68 -4.19 -16.82 30.10
C ARG A 68 -3.71 -15.39 29.85
N HIS A 69 -4.63 -14.42 29.86
CA HIS A 69 -4.28 -13.02 29.69
C HIS A 69 -3.32 -12.52 30.79
N GLN A 70 -3.61 -12.84 32.06
CA GLN A 70 -2.76 -12.42 33.17
C GLN A 70 -1.41 -13.15 33.23
N GLN A 71 -1.37 -14.45 32.95
CA GLN A 71 -0.17 -15.27 33.18
C GLN A 71 0.78 -15.34 31.99
N VAL A 72 0.30 -15.13 30.76
CA VAL A 72 1.11 -15.33 29.54
C VAL A 72 1.23 -14.05 28.72
N ILE A 73 0.11 -13.40 28.39
CA ILE A 73 0.12 -12.20 27.53
C ILE A 73 0.77 -11.02 28.26
N LYS A 74 0.35 -10.75 29.49
CA LYS A 74 0.84 -9.59 30.25
C LYS A 74 2.38 -9.57 30.40
N PRO A 75 3.08 -10.66 30.76
CA PRO A 75 4.55 -10.66 30.80
C PRO A 75 5.24 -10.38 29.45
N LEU A 76 4.64 -10.79 28.33
CA LEU A 76 5.16 -10.50 26.99
C LEU A 76 5.03 -8.99 26.68
N LEU A 77 3.89 -8.39 27.02
CA LEU A 77 3.68 -6.95 26.88
C LEU A 77 4.60 -6.13 27.79
N GLU A 78 4.79 -6.56 29.03
CA GLU A 78 5.76 -5.94 29.95
C GLU A 78 7.20 -6.04 29.41
N THR A 79 7.53 -7.13 28.71
CA THR A 79 8.82 -7.28 28.02
C THR A 79 8.94 -6.28 26.87
N MET A 80 7.88 -6.12 26.06
CA MET A 80 7.82 -5.14 24.97
C MET A 80 8.06 -3.72 25.51
N ASP A 81 7.34 -3.33 26.56
CA ASP A 81 7.45 -2.01 27.17
C ASP A 81 8.83 -1.76 27.76
N LYS A 82 9.38 -2.75 28.46
CA LYS A 82 10.72 -2.65 29.05
C LYS A 82 11.79 -2.42 27.98
N VAL A 83 11.70 -3.12 26.85
CA VAL A 83 12.62 -2.94 25.72
C VAL A 83 12.46 -1.56 25.10
N ASN A 84 11.23 -1.06 24.95
CA ASN A 84 10.96 0.28 24.44
C ASN A 84 11.49 1.38 25.36
N SER A 85 11.22 1.29 26.67
CA SER A 85 11.68 2.27 27.66
C SER A 85 13.21 2.31 27.79
N ALA A 86 13.89 1.17 27.60
CA ALA A 86 15.35 1.10 27.64
C ALA A 86 16.03 1.40 26.30
N GLY A 87 15.26 1.44 25.20
CA GLY A 87 15.74 1.51 23.84
C GLY A 87 15.89 2.92 23.28
N HIS A 88 16.58 3.03 22.15
CA HIS A 88 16.75 4.31 21.44
C HIS A 88 15.50 4.74 20.67
N TYR A 89 14.66 3.79 20.24
CA TYR A 89 13.43 4.06 19.52
C TYR A 89 12.25 4.05 20.50
N GLN A 90 11.60 5.19 20.66
CA GLN A 90 10.36 5.34 21.42
C GLN A 90 9.14 5.14 20.52
N PRO A 91 7.98 4.72 21.07
CA PRO A 91 6.76 4.50 20.29
C PRO A 91 6.06 5.81 19.90
N THR A 92 6.81 6.77 19.34
CA THR A 92 6.32 8.06 18.85
C THR A 92 6.79 8.28 17.42
N VAL A 93 6.08 9.11 16.66
CA VAL A 93 6.41 9.41 15.26
C VAL A 93 7.81 10.03 15.17
N GLU A 94 8.11 11.00 16.03
CA GLU A 94 9.38 11.74 16.03
C GLU A 94 10.58 10.83 16.29
N SER A 95 10.39 9.75 17.05
CA SER A 95 11.45 8.79 17.30
C SER A 95 11.58 7.75 16.19
N LEU A 96 10.47 7.25 15.66
CA LEU A 96 10.47 6.20 14.63
C LEU A 96 10.87 6.75 13.26
N ASP A 97 10.56 8.01 12.94
CA ASP A 97 10.95 8.69 11.69
C ASP A 97 12.48 8.82 11.52
N LYS A 98 13.25 8.62 12.60
CA LYS A 98 14.71 8.60 12.57
C LYS A 98 15.27 7.26 12.10
N TYR A 99 14.45 6.21 12.08
CA TYR A 99 14.87 4.91 11.55
C TYR A 99 14.95 4.97 10.03
N THR A 100 15.97 4.34 9.46
CA THR A 100 16.17 4.25 8.00
C THR A 100 16.07 2.79 7.58
N VAL A 101 15.28 2.53 6.54
CA VAL A 101 15.16 1.21 5.92
C VAL A 101 16.57 0.72 5.53
N PRO A 102 16.95 -0.52 5.87
CA PRO A 102 18.32 -0.98 5.71
C PRO A 102 18.69 -1.19 4.23
N GLU A 103 19.91 -0.80 3.87
CA GLU A 103 20.42 -0.91 2.48
C GLU A 103 20.34 -2.33 1.92
N TRP A 104 20.49 -3.38 2.74
CA TRP A 104 20.37 -4.77 2.27
C TRP A 104 19.02 -5.04 1.59
N TYR A 105 17.95 -4.39 2.07
CA TYR A 105 16.60 -4.58 1.57
C TYR A 105 16.40 -3.81 0.26
N ALA A 106 16.90 -2.57 0.20
CA ALA A 106 16.97 -1.81 -1.05
C ALA A 106 17.84 -2.51 -2.11
N ASP A 107 18.88 -3.24 -1.72
CA ASP A 107 19.76 -3.99 -2.63
C ASP A 107 19.19 -5.35 -3.06
N ALA A 108 18.28 -5.91 -2.26
CA ALA A 108 17.74 -7.26 -2.44
C ALA A 108 16.91 -7.42 -3.70
N LYS A 109 16.03 -6.44 -3.98
CA LYS A 109 15.12 -6.34 -5.15
C LYS A 109 14.10 -7.45 -5.35
N PHE A 110 14.41 -8.69 -4.99
CA PHE A 110 13.59 -9.87 -5.24
C PHE A 110 13.56 -10.78 -4.02
N GLY A 111 12.35 -11.12 -3.57
CA GLY A 111 12.07 -12.06 -2.49
C GLY A 111 10.95 -13.03 -2.83
N ILE A 112 10.79 -14.06 -2.00
CA ILE A 112 9.72 -15.06 -2.13
C ILE A 112 8.71 -14.93 -1.00
N PHE A 113 7.43 -14.84 -1.36
CA PHE A 113 6.30 -14.98 -0.44
C PHE A 113 5.83 -16.44 -0.45
N ILE A 114 5.27 -16.93 0.65
CA ILE A 114 4.74 -18.29 0.73
C ILE A 114 3.40 -18.29 1.49
N HIS A 115 2.30 -18.38 0.76
CA HIS A 115 0.97 -18.65 1.32
C HIS A 115 0.72 -20.15 1.48
N TYR A 116 1.16 -20.68 2.63
CA TYR A 116 0.96 -22.06 3.04
C TYR A 116 0.32 -22.13 4.43
N GLY A 117 -0.79 -22.85 4.54
CA GLY A 117 -1.54 -22.98 5.78
C GLY A 117 -2.72 -23.95 5.65
N VAL A 118 -3.63 -23.94 6.62
CA VAL A 118 -4.82 -24.83 6.61
C VAL A 118 -5.67 -24.61 5.36
N PHE A 119 -5.76 -23.36 4.89
CA PHE A 119 -6.43 -22.97 3.65
C PHE A 119 -5.83 -23.61 2.39
N SER A 120 -4.62 -24.17 2.43
CA SER A 120 -4.04 -24.92 1.31
C SER A 120 -4.68 -26.31 1.14
N VAL A 121 -5.25 -26.90 2.21
CA VAL A 121 -5.83 -28.27 2.23
C VAL A 121 -6.86 -28.50 1.12
N PRO A 122 -7.86 -27.61 0.94
CA PRO A 122 -8.89 -27.84 -0.05
C PRO A 122 -8.39 -27.77 -1.50
N GLY A 123 -7.34 -26.97 -1.77
CA GLY A 123 -6.81 -26.77 -3.12
C GLY A 123 -7.86 -26.21 -4.09
N PHE A 124 -8.78 -25.37 -3.59
CA PHE A 124 -9.99 -24.96 -4.30
C PHE A 124 -9.99 -23.47 -4.65
N ALA A 125 -10.29 -23.17 -5.91
CA ALA A 125 -10.18 -21.81 -6.44
C ALA A 125 -11.31 -20.86 -6.05
N GLY A 126 -12.42 -21.33 -5.48
CA GLY A 126 -13.60 -20.51 -5.18
C GLY A 126 -13.43 -19.55 -4.01
N LEU A 127 -12.18 -19.21 -3.65
CA LEU A 127 -11.67 -18.15 -2.76
C LEU A 127 -10.25 -18.50 -2.22
N GLY A 128 -9.66 -19.65 -2.58
CA GLY A 128 -8.26 -20.00 -2.29
C GLY A 128 -7.86 -19.78 -0.83
N CYS A 129 -6.94 -18.84 -0.52
CA CYS A 129 -6.51 -18.60 0.86
C CYS A 129 -7.66 -18.10 1.75
N TRP A 130 -8.70 -17.50 1.16
CA TRP A 130 -9.96 -17.11 1.81
C TRP A 130 -10.99 -18.24 1.94
N TYR A 131 -10.61 -19.51 1.71
CA TYR A 131 -11.50 -20.66 1.83
C TYR A 131 -12.25 -20.69 3.17
N GLY A 132 -11.57 -20.38 4.27
CA GLY A 132 -12.16 -20.37 5.62
C GLY A 132 -13.33 -19.39 5.76
N ASN A 133 -13.29 -18.22 5.11
CA ASN A 133 -14.42 -17.32 5.03
C ASN A 133 -15.50 -17.87 4.08
N GLY A 134 -15.09 -18.24 2.87
CA GLY A 134 -15.98 -18.67 1.79
C GLY A 134 -16.82 -19.90 2.15
N MET A 135 -16.27 -20.86 2.88
CA MET A 135 -16.97 -22.10 3.24
C MET A 135 -18.13 -21.88 4.21
N TYR A 136 -18.15 -20.76 4.93
CA TYR A 136 -19.26 -20.36 5.79
C TYR A 136 -20.19 -19.33 5.16
N THR A 137 -19.79 -18.72 4.04
CA THR A 137 -20.67 -17.84 3.25
C THR A 137 -21.68 -18.69 2.49
N LYS A 138 -22.89 -18.80 3.05
CA LYS A 138 -23.98 -19.63 2.51
C LYS A 138 -24.19 -19.42 1.02
N ASP A 139 -24.39 -20.53 0.29
CA ASP A 139 -24.63 -20.59 -1.16
C ASP A 139 -23.46 -20.13 -2.07
N SER A 140 -22.33 -19.71 -1.49
CA SER A 140 -21.10 -19.44 -2.25
C SER A 140 -20.58 -20.71 -2.94
N GLN A 141 -19.70 -20.54 -3.93
CA GLN A 141 -19.06 -21.68 -4.60
C GLN A 141 -18.27 -22.54 -3.62
N THR A 142 -17.56 -21.90 -2.68
CA THR A 142 -16.77 -22.59 -1.64
C THR A 142 -17.66 -23.32 -0.64
N TRP A 143 -18.80 -22.74 -0.24
CA TRP A 143 -19.77 -23.39 0.63
C TRP A 143 -20.33 -24.67 0.00
N LYS A 144 -20.69 -24.63 -1.29
CA LYS A 144 -21.22 -25.80 -2.03
C LYS A 144 -20.16 -26.88 -2.15
N PHE A 145 -18.96 -26.50 -2.61
CA PHE A 145 -17.83 -27.41 -2.72
C PHE A 145 -17.48 -28.07 -1.38
N HIS A 146 -17.48 -27.32 -0.28
CA HIS A 146 -17.21 -27.86 1.04
C HIS A 146 -18.21 -28.95 1.43
N ARG A 147 -19.50 -28.70 1.19
CA ARG A 147 -20.56 -29.67 1.49
C ARG A 147 -20.50 -30.92 0.63
N GLU A 148 -20.16 -30.77 -0.65
CA GLU A 148 -20.00 -31.88 -1.58
C GLU A 148 -18.76 -32.73 -1.26
N THR A 149 -17.68 -32.10 -0.81
CA THR A 149 -16.37 -32.76 -0.61
C THR A 149 -16.18 -33.31 0.80
N TYR A 150 -16.54 -32.54 1.83
CA TYR A 150 -16.25 -32.84 3.23
C TYR A 150 -17.52 -33.09 4.06
N GLY A 151 -18.64 -32.48 3.66
CA GLY A 151 -19.92 -32.57 4.35
C GLY A 151 -20.38 -31.23 4.96
N PRO A 152 -21.49 -31.23 5.69
CA PRO A 152 -22.07 -30.01 6.24
C PRO A 152 -21.18 -29.40 7.33
N GLN A 153 -21.15 -28.06 7.38
CA GLN A 153 -20.24 -27.25 8.19
C GLN A 153 -20.41 -27.43 9.70
N ASP A 154 -21.56 -27.92 10.17
CA ASP A 154 -21.81 -28.27 11.58
C ASP A 154 -21.24 -29.66 11.97
N LYS A 155 -20.82 -30.46 10.98
CA LYS A 155 -20.22 -31.78 11.17
C LYS A 155 -18.75 -31.80 10.79
N PHE A 156 -18.38 -31.07 9.75
CA PHE A 156 -17.02 -30.89 9.28
C PHE A 156 -16.80 -29.41 9.03
N GLY A 157 -16.07 -28.74 9.92
CA GLY A 157 -15.78 -27.32 9.79
C GLY A 157 -14.34 -27.03 9.45
N TYR A 158 -13.98 -25.76 9.41
CA TYR A 158 -12.62 -25.33 9.03
C TYR A 158 -11.56 -25.93 9.97
N LYS A 159 -11.89 -26.08 11.27
CA LYS A 159 -10.98 -26.69 12.25
C LYS A 159 -10.56 -28.12 11.88
N ASP A 160 -11.43 -28.85 11.18
CA ASP A 160 -11.24 -30.25 10.84
C ASP A 160 -10.32 -30.42 9.61
N LEU A 161 -10.04 -29.32 8.89
CA LEU A 161 -9.02 -29.29 7.83
C LEU A 161 -7.59 -29.25 8.40
N ALA A 162 -7.36 -28.69 9.59
CA ALA A 162 -6.00 -28.52 10.10
C ALA A 162 -5.21 -29.84 10.27
N PRO A 163 -5.81 -30.94 10.77
CA PRO A 163 -5.14 -32.25 10.78
C PRO A 163 -4.75 -32.78 9.39
N MET A 164 -5.40 -32.29 8.32
CA MET A 164 -5.14 -32.70 6.94
C MET A 164 -4.00 -31.89 6.28
N LEU A 165 -3.50 -30.84 6.94
CA LEU A 165 -2.26 -30.17 6.57
C LEU A 165 -1.07 -31.04 7.02
N THR A 166 -0.76 -32.09 6.24
CA THR A 166 0.16 -33.15 6.67
C THR A 166 1.63 -32.74 6.64
N ALA A 167 2.04 -31.94 5.64
CA ALA A 167 3.44 -31.59 5.40
C ALA A 167 4.39 -32.81 5.37
N ASP A 168 3.90 -33.98 4.97
CA ASP A 168 4.61 -35.27 5.03
C ASP A 168 5.78 -35.37 4.05
N LYS A 169 5.73 -34.56 2.97
CA LYS A 169 6.81 -34.42 1.99
C LYS A 169 7.53 -33.07 2.09
N TRP A 170 7.24 -32.29 3.12
CA TRP A 170 7.85 -30.98 3.29
C TRP A 170 9.32 -31.10 3.67
N ASN A 171 10.18 -30.44 2.88
CA ASN A 171 11.59 -30.28 3.19
C ASN A 171 11.98 -28.78 3.11
N PRO A 172 12.28 -28.13 4.26
CA PRO A 172 12.63 -26.71 4.28
C PRO A 172 13.96 -26.41 3.57
N ASP A 173 14.92 -27.36 3.55
CA ASP A 173 16.19 -27.19 2.84
C ASP A 173 15.98 -27.18 1.31
N GLU A 174 15.07 -28.01 0.79
CA GLU A 174 14.72 -28.03 -0.64
C GLU A 174 14.03 -26.74 -1.07
N TRP A 175 13.08 -26.24 -0.26
CA TRP A 175 12.46 -24.94 -0.50
C TRP A 175 13.50 -23.82 -0.51
N ALA A 176 14.34 -23.73 0.53
CA ALA A 176 15.37 -22.71 0.62
C ALA A 176 16.36 -22.79 -0.56
N SER A 177 16.72 -24.00 -1.00
CA SER A 177 17.57 -24.20 -2.17
C SER A 177 16.90 -23.73 -3.46
N LEU A 178 15.62 -24.05 -3.67
CA LEU A 178 14.86 -23.58 -4.82
C LEU A 178 14.76 -22.06 -4.85
N PHE A 179 14.49 -21.42 -3.71
CA PHE A 179 14.38 -19.96 -3.63
C PHE A 179 15.74 -19.28 -3.87
N LYS A 180 16.83 -19.89 -3.41
CA LYS A 180 18.19 -19.45 -3.74
C LYS A 180 18.48 -19.58 -5.23
N GLU A 181 18.12 -20.70 -5.83
CA GLU A 181 18.25 -20.97 -7.26
C GLU A 181 17.46 -19.95 -8.09
N ALA A 182 16.26 -19.58 -7.63
CA ALA A 182 15.41 -18.55 -8.23
C ALA A 182 16.03 -17.14 -8.19
N GLY A 183 17.11 -16.93 -7.44
CA GLY A 183 17.75 -15.62 -7.25
C GLY A 183 17.14 -14.79 -6.12
N ALA A 184 16.26 -15.34 -5.29
CA ALA A 184 15.72 -14.60 -4.16
C ALA A 184 16.83 -14.16 -3.19
N ARG A 185 16.63 -13.02 -2.53
CA ARG A 185 17.53 -12.51 -1.48
C ARG A 185 16.90 -12.59 -0.09
N PHE A 186 15.57 -12.70 -0.04
CA PHE A 186 14.81 -12.87 1.19
C PHE A 186 13.59 -13.77 0.95
N VAL A 187 13.11 -14.40 2.02
CA VAL A 187 11.95 -15.29 2.02
C VAL A 187 11.03 -14.90 3.17
N VAL A 188 9.73 -14.80 2.89
CA VAL A 188 8.69 -14.35 3.82
C VAL A 188 7.57 -15.38 3.82
N PRO A 189 7.53 -16.36 4.73
CA PRO A 189 6.35 -17.19 4.91
C PRO A 189 5.22 -16.44 5.63
N VAL A 190 3.98 -16.85 5.33
CA VAL A 190 2.83 -16.51 6.18
C VAL A 190 2.99 -17.19 7.54
N ALA A 191 3.24 -16.38 8.58
CA ALA A 191 3.35 -16.87 9.95
C ALA A 191 1.96 -17.01 10.59
N ASN A 192 1.07 -16.07 10.31
CA ASN A 192 -0.32 -16.11 10.74
C ASN A 192 -1.21 -15.47 9.66
N PHE A 193 -2.14 -16.24 9.10
CA PHE A 193 -3.12 -15.72 8.14
C PHE A 193 -4.39 -15.22 8.85
N HIS A 194 -5.39 -14.75 8.10
CA HIS A 194 -6.70 -14.34 8.63
C HIS A 194 -7.43 -15.47 9.40
N ASP A 195 -7.07 -16.73 9.18
CA ASP A 195 -7.66 -17.87 9.90
C ASP A 195 -7.11 -18.05 11.34
N GLY A 196 -6.12 -17.25 11.74
CA GLY A 196 -5.52 -17.26 13.07
C GLY A 196 -4.59 -18.45 13.34
N PHE A 197 -4.36 -19.34 12.37
CA PHE A 197 -3.55 -20.55 12.58
C PHE A 197 -2.07 -20.17 12.67
N ALA A 198 -1.48 -20.41 13.85
CA ALA A 198 -0.08 -20.08 14.07
C ALA A 198 0.84 -21.12 13.42
N MET A 199 1.61 -20.69 12.42
CA MET A 199 2.60 -21.53 11.73
C MET A 199 3.94 -21.62 12.50
N TRP A 200 3.91 -21.44 13.83
CA TRP A 200 5.04 -21.60 14.75
C TRP A 200 4.59 -22.27 16.06
N ASP A 201 5.54 -22.65 16.94
CA ASP A 201 5.24 -23.17 18.28
C ASP A 201 4.77 -22.07 19.26
N SER A 202 3.59 -21.51 19.03
CA SER A 202 3.03 -20.47 19.91
C SER A 202 2.61 -21.06 21.26
N LYS A 203 2.99 -20.38 22.35
CA LYS A 203 2.52 -20.72 23.71
C LYS A 203 1.22 -20.01 24.05
N LEU A 204 0.82 -19.06 23.23
CA LEU A 204 -0.44 -18.36 23.38
C LEU A 204 -1.58 -19.26 22.91
N THR A 205 -1.54 -19.89 21.73
CA THR A 205 -2.65 -20.71 21.24
C THR A 205 -2.30 -22.17 21.03
N ASP A 206 -3.25 -23.08 21.28
CA ASP A 206 -3.18 -24.47 20.80
C ASP A 206 -3.55 -24.61 19.32
N TRP A 207 -4.11 -23.56 18.71
CA TRP A 207 -4.39 -23.48 17.27
C TRP A 207 -3.10 -23.15 16.49
N ASN A 208 -2.19 -24.12 16.46
CA ASN A 208 -0.89 -23.98 15.83
C ASN A 208 -0.38 -25.29 15.17
N CYS A 209 0.58 -25.15 14.26
CA CYS A 209 1.13 -26.24 13.44
C CYS A 209 1.93 -27.32 14.22
N VAL A 210 2.34 -27.04 15.46
CA VAL A 210 3.01 -28.02 16.33
C VAL A 210 1.98 -28.90 17.05
N LYS A 211 0.86 -28.31 17.46
CA LYS A 211 -0.23 -29.01 18.16
C LYS A 211 -1.16 -29.76 17.22
N THR A 212 -1.36 -29.30 15.98
CA THR A 212 -2.20 -29.97 14.98
C THR A 212 -1.63 -29.82 13.56
N GLY A 213 -1.97 -30.73 12.65
CA GLY A 213 -1.42 -30.76 11.29
C GLY A 213 0.05 -31.24 11.26
N PRO A 214 1.03 -30.42 10.81
CA PRO A 214 2.42 -30.86 10.55
C PRO A 214 3.18 -31.43 11.75
N LYS A 215 2.76 -31.11 12.98
CA LYS A 215 3.45 -31.44 14.25
C LYS A 215 4.90 -30.96 14.29
N ARG A 216 5.19 -29.84 13.64
CA ARG A 216 6.54 -29.27 13.48
C ARG A 216 6.46 -27.75 13.45
N ASP A 217 7.49 -27.09 13.98
CA ASP A 217 7.61 -25.64 13.96
C ASP A 217 8.02 -25.16 12.57
N TYR A 218 7.03 -24.79 11.76
CA TYR A 218 7.22 -24.42 10.36
C TYR A 218 8.09 -23.15 10.20
N VAL A 219 7.76 -22.07 10.91
CA VAL A 219 8.52 -20.82 10.87
C VAL A 219 9.96 -21.05 11.33
N GLY A 220 10.19 -21.77 12.43
CA GLY A 220 11.53 -22.03 12.95
C GLY A 220 12.41 -22.85 12.00
N LEU A 221 11.87 -23.95 11.47
CA LEU A 221 12.60 -24.83 10.55
C LEU A 221 12.90 -24.14 9.22
N LEU A 222 11.94 -23.37 8.68
CA LEU A 222 12.17 -22.62 7.44
C LEU A 222 13.17 -21.48 7.64
N ALA A 223 13.10 -20.76 8.76
CA ALA A 223 14.07 -19.71 9.09
C ALA A 223 15.50 -20.25 9.12
N ALA A 224 15.71 -21.42 9.73
CA ALA A 224 17.00 -22.07 9.78
C ALA A 224 17.52 -22.43 8.37
N ALA A 225 16.69 -23.05 7.54
CA ALA A 225 17.05 -23.44 6.17
C ALA A 225 17.34 -22.24 5.26
N VAL A 226 16.51 -21.19 5.32
CA VAL A 226 16.68 -19.94 4.56
C VAL A 226 18.01 -19.27 4.93
N ARG A 227 18.32 -19.16 6.22
CA ARG A 227 19.57 -18.57 6.70
C ARG A 227 20.80 -19.40 6.33
N LYS A 228 20.68 -20.73 6.34
CA LYS A 228 21.73 -21.66 5.88
C LYS A 228 22.10 -21.42 4.41
N GLN A 229 21.16 -20.97 3.57
CA GLN A 229 21.40 -20.55 2.18
C GLN A 229 21.93 -19.12 2.02
N GLY A 230 22.18 -18.41 3.14
CA GLY A 230 22.62 -17.02 3.15
C GLY A 230 21.53 -16.03 2.73
N LEU A 231 20.26 -16.44 2.81
CA LEU A 231 19.11 -15.59 2.52
C LEU A 231 18.60 -14.91 3.79
N LYS A 232 17.96 -13.77 3.62
CA LYS A 232 17.25 -13.05 4.67
C LYS A 232 15.89 -13.71 4.95
N PHE A 233 15.44 -13.71 6.19
CA PHE A 233 14.19 -14.37 6.57
C PHE A 233 13.22 -13.38 7.19
N GLY A 234 12.05 -13.19 6.59
CA GLY A 234 10.95 -12.39 7.12
C GLY A 234 9.80 -13.25 7.64
N ILE A 235 8.73 -12.59 8.06
CA ILE A 235 7.43 -13.19 8.35
C ILE A 235 6.34 -12.26 7.83
N SER A 236 5.20 -12.81 7.41
CA SER A 236 4.00 -12.00 7.19
C SER A 236 2.93 -12.25 8.23
N TRP A 237 2.12 -11.23 8.45
CA TRP A 237 1.06 -11.18 9.44
C TRP A 237 -0.22 -10.63 8.84
N HIS A 238 -1.29 -11.43 8.92
CA HIS A 238 -2.62 -11.13 8.40
C HIS A 238 -3.69 -11.42 9.46
N ARG A 239 -3.32 -11.45 10.75
CA ARG A 239 -4.24 -11.92 11.77
C ARG A 239 -5.24 -10.86 12.19
N PHE A 240 -4.98 -9.57 12.03
CA PHE A 240 -5.82 -8.52 12.59
C PHE A 240 -7.27 -8.57 12.06
N PHE A 241 -7.51 -9.15 10.89
CA PHE A 241 -8.85 -9.43 10.35
C PHE A 241 -9.50 -10.74 10.85
N GLN A 242 -8.79 -11.57 11.63
CA GLN A 242 -9.32 -12.85 12.15
C GLN A 242 -10.68 -12.71 12.84
N PRO A 243 -10.94 -11.67 13.66
CA PRO A 243 -12.25 -11.48 14.26
C PRO A 243 -13.35 -11.40 13.20
N GLU A 244 -13.13 -10.81 12.02
CA GLU A 244 -14.13 -10.74 10.95
C GLU A 244 -14.08 -11.88 9.94
N PHE A 245 -12.93 -12.55 9.80
CA PHE A 245 -12.73 -13.56 8.77
C PHE A 245 -13.75 -14.71 8.81
N PHE A 246 -14.20 -15.11 10.02
CA PHE A 246 -15.21 -16.16 10.20
C PHE A 246 -16.63 -15.64 10.43
N ALA A 247 -16.88 -14.33 10.27
CA ALA A 247 -18.20 -13.71 10.48
C ALA A 247 -19.35 -14.39 9.71
N PRO A 248 -19.19 -14.88 8.45
CA PRO A 248 -20.30 -15.48 7.71
C PRO A 248 -20.95 -16.70 8.38
N GLY A 249 -20.19 -17.48 9.15
CA GLY A 249 -20.73 -18.61 9.90
C GLY A 249 -21.06 -18.28 11.36
N ARG A 250 -20.56 -17.16 11.89
CA ARG A 250 -20.83 -16.74 13.26
C ARG A 250 -22.32 -16.41 13.40
N ASN A 251 -22.98 -16.97 14.40
CA ASN A 251 -24.43 -16.89 14.65
C ASN A 251 -25.34 -17.66 13.67
N LYS A 252 -24.80 -18.64 12.93
CA LYS A 252 -25.60 -19.54 12.08
C LYS A 252 -25.68 -20.92 12.73
N PRO A 253 -26.88 -21.42 13.09
CA PRO A 253 -27.04 -22.66 13.87
C PRO A 253 -26.55 -23.93 13.15
N ASP A 254 -26.30 -23.83 11.84
CA ASP A 254 -25.81 -24.89 10.95
C ASP A 254 -24.29 -24.84 10.71
N THR A 255 -23.52 -24.28 11.64
CA THR A 255 -22.04 -24.19 11.54
C THR A 255 -21.36 -24.69 12.81
N ASP A 256 -20.10 -25.10 12.76
CA ASP A 256 -19.31 -25.48 13.95
C ASP A 256 -18.69 -24.28 14.70
N ILE A 257 -19.08 -23.05 14.34
CA ILE A 257 -18.58 -21.80 14.92
C ILE A 257 -19.70 -20.94 15.56
N HIS A 258 -20.91 -21.49 15.71
CA HIS A 258 -22.00 -20.85 16.45
C HIS A 258 -21.95 -21.15 17.96
N PRO A 259 -22.45 -20.26 18.84
CA PRO A 259 -22.55 -20.55 20.27
C PRO A 259 -23.29 -21.88 20.56
N PRO A 260 -22.79 -22.76 21.44
CA PRO A 260 -21.71 -22.55 22.42
C PRO A 260 -20.27 -22.80 21.90
N TYR A 261 -20.06 -23.00 20.60
CA TYR A 261 -18.74 -23.24 20.00
C TYR A 261 -17.96 -21.94 19.66
N SER A 262 -18.55 -20.77 19.95
CA SER A 262 -17.88 -19.45 19.96
C SER A 262 -17.02 -19.29 21.22
N GLY A 263 -15.81 -18.71 21.12
CA GLY A 263 -14.85 -18.62 22.24
C GLY A 263 -13.77 -19.71 22.25
N THR A 264 -13.61 -20.39 21.12
CA THR A 264 -12.61 -21.46 20.92
C THR A 264 -11.29 -20.89 20.37
N PRO A 265 -10.16 -21.62 20.49
CA PRO A 265 -8.86 -21.17 19.96
C PRO A 265 -8.84 -20.75 18.48
N TRP A 266 -9.83 -21.18 17.69
CA TRP A 266 -9.99 -20.86 16.27
C TRP A 266 -11.05 -19.77 15.96
N SER A 267 -11.93 -19.40 16.90
CA SER A 267 -12.83 -18.23 16.78
C SER A 267 -13.15 -17.58 18.14
N PRO A 268 -12.18 -16.83 18.72
CA PRO A 268 -12.29 -16.34 20.09
C PRO A 268 -13.11 -15.05 20.31
N TYR A 269 -13.49 -14.28 19.27
CA TYR A 269 -14.05 -12.93 19.46
C TYR A 269 -15.44 -12.73 18.83
N GLY A 270 -16.29 -11.97 19.52
CA GLY A 270 -17.63 -11.58 19.10
C GLY A 270 -17.67 -10.38 18.12
N PRO A 271 -18.87 -9.88 17.77
CA PRO A 271 -19.12 -8.95 16.66
C PRO A 271 -18.60 -7.50 16.81
N ASP A 272 -17.76 -7.20 17.81
CA ASP A 272 -17.12 -5.88 18.00
C ASP A 272 -15.59 -6.02 17.80
N SER A 273 -15.23 -6.24 16.54
CA SER A 273 -14.14 -7.04 16.00
C SER A 273 -12.78 -6.33 15.86
N VAL A 274 -12.18 -5.90 16.97
CA VAL A 274 -10.72 -5.83 17.29
C VAL A 274 -10.70 -5.33 18.74
N THR A 275 -10.81 -6.24 19.71
CA THR A 275 -10.85 -5.85 21.14
C THR A 275 -9.46 -5.58 21.69
N ARG A 276 -9.35 -4.89 22.83
CA ARG A 276 -8.07 -4.69 23.54
C ARG A 276 -7.36 -6.02 23.81
N ASP A 277 -8.09 -7.02 24.31
CA ASP A 277 -7.55 -8.36 24.59
C ASP A 277 -7.01 -9.05 23.32
N PHE A 278 -7.65 -8.84 22.17
CA PHE A 278 -7.19 -9.37 20.89
C PHE A 278 -5.93 -8.67 20.39
N ILE A 279 -5.86 -7.35 20.53
CA ILE A 279 -4.65 -6.58 20.20
C ILE A 279 -3.51 -7.01 21.12
N ASP A 280 -3.75 -7.16 22.41
CA ASP A 280 -2.78 -7.61 23.41
C ASP A 280 -2.27 -9.02 23.13
N ASP A 281 -3.15 -9.98 22.79
CA ASP A 281 -2.75 -11.32 22.32
C ASP A 281 -1.92 -11.24 21.04
N SER A 282 -2.28 -10.37 20.09
CA SER A 282 -1.55 -10.18 18.83
C SER A 282 -0.15 -9.60 19.06
N LEU A 283 -0.02 -8.56 19.88
CA LEU A 283 1.26 -7.98 20.28
C LEU A 283 2.13 -9.00 21.04
N GLY A 284 1.53 -9.79 21.92
CA GLY A 284 2.22 -10.89 22.61
C GLY A 284 2.81 -11.92 21.63
N ARG A 285 2.08 -12.28 20.57
CA ARG A 285 2.58 -13.18 19.51
C ARG A 285 3.70 -12.56 18.70
N PHE A 286 3.64 -11.25 18.44
CA PHE A 286 4.78 -10.55 17.84
C PHE A 286 6.02 -10.62 18.73
N VAL A 287 5.88 -10.55 20.06
CA VAL A 287 7.02 -10.77 20.98
C VAL A 287 7.59 -12.18 20.82
N GLU A 288 6.75 -13.23 20.80
CA GLU A 288 7.21 -14.62 20.53
C GLU A 288 7.97 -14.71 19.20
N LEU A 289 7.42 -14.12 18.13
CA LEU A 289 7.97 -14.21 16.79
C LEU A 289 9.28 -13.44 16.65
N ILE A 290 9.33 -12.22 17.16
CA ILE A 290 10.49 -11.33 17.09
C ILE A 290 11.63 -11.93 17.93
N ASP A 291 11.39 -12.27 19.19
CA ASP A 291 12.45 -12.76 20.07
C ASP A 291 12.90 -14.18 19.71
N GLY A 292 11.96 -15.04 19.31
CA GLY A 292 12.22 -16.44 18.96
C GLY A 292 12.92 -16.61 17.62
N TYR A 293 12.47 -15.91 16.59
CA TYR A 293 12.92 -16.15 15.21
C TYR A 293 13.74 -15.00 14.62
N LYS A 294 13.76 -13.81 15.24
CA LYS A 294 14.58 -12.65 14.83
C LYS A 294 14.44 -12.32 13.34
N PRO A 295 13.23 -12.08 12.81
CA PRO A 295 13.04 -11.80 11.39
C PRO A 295 13.90 -10.62 10.92
N ASP A 296 14.22 -10.61 9.64
CA ASP A 296 14.82 -9.48 8.91
C ASP A 296 13.73 -8.53 8.40
N LEU A 297 12.52 -9.05 8.21
CA LEU A 297 11.37 -8.32 7.68
C LEU A 297 10.08 -8.76 8.39
N ILE A 298 9.23 -7.79 8.74
CA ILE A 298 7.83 -8.03 9.13
C ILE A 298 6.96 -7.42 8.03
N TRP A 299 6.13 -8.24 7.40
CA TRP A 299 5.15 -7.78 6.43
C TRP A 299 3.76 -7.77 7.06
N LEU A 300 3.09 -6.63 7.04
CA LEU A 300 1.74 -6.45 7.60
C LEU A 300 0.73 -6.31 6.45
N ASP A 301 -0.37 -7.07 6.52
CA ASP A 301 -1.45 -6.96 5.53
C ASP A 301 -2.31 -5.70 5.77
N TYR A 302 -3.29 -5.48 4.89
CA TYR A 302 -4.23 -4.34 4.96
C TYR A 302 -4.94 -4.24 6.32
N ASP A 303 -5.05 -5.34 7.05
CA ASP A 303 -5.74 -5.44 8.32
C ASP A 303 -4.97 -4.78 9.49
N SER A 304 -3.71 -4.38 9.27
CA SER A 304 -2.98 -3.46 10.16
C SER A 304 -3.77 -2.17 10.41
N GLY A 305 -4.53 -1.69 9.42
CA GLY A 305 -5.38 -0.50 9.53
C GLY A 305 -6.54 -0.63 10.52
N LEU A 306 -6.83 -1.84 11.01
CA LEU A 306 -7.83 -2.10 12.05
C LEU A 306 -7.28 -1.93 13.47
N VAL A 307 -5.97 -1.73 13.61
CA VAL A 307 -5.28 -1.64 14.91
C VAL A 307 -5.00 -0.17 15.25
N PRO A 308 -5.18 0.25 16.51
CA PRO A 308 -4.80 1.59 16.94
C PRO A 308 -3.33 1.91 16.61
N LYS A 309 -3.07 3.09 16.05
CA LYS A 309 -1.73 3.49 15.60
C LYS A 309 -0.70 3.46 16.73
N GLU A 310 -1.09 3.75 17.99
CA GLU A 310 -0.20 3.61 19.15
C GLU A 310 0.34 2.19 19.36
N ASP A 311 -0.46 1.15 19.12
CA ASP A 311 -0.03 -0.23 19.29
C ASP A 311 0.94 -0.65 18.20
N LEU A 312 0.69 -0.22 16.96
CA LEU A 312 1.62 -0.44 15.86
C LEU A 312 2.95 0.32 16.07
N ARG A 313 2.93 1.54 16.64
CA ARG A 313 4.16 2.24 17.07
C ARG A 313 4.91 1.47 18.15
N ARG A 314 4.18 0.91 19.11
CA ARG A 314 4.73 0.11 20.21
C ARG A 314 5.42 -1.15 19.68
N LEU A 315 4.82 -1.83 18.70
CA LEU A 315 5.40 -2.95 17.97
C LEU A 315 6.66 -2.53 17.18
N ALA A 316 6.58 -1.45 16.39
CA ALA A 316 7.70 -0.98 15.58
C ALA A 316 8.91 -0.59 16.45
N ALA A 317 8.68 0.17 17.53
CA ALA A 317 9.72 0.52 18.50
C ALA A 317 10.37 -0.74 19.08
N PHE A 318 9.56 -1.74 19.45
CA PHE A 318 10.07 -2.98 20.02
C PHE A 318 10.96 -3.72 19.05
N TYR A 319 10.50 -3.86 17.81
CA TYR A 319 11.25 -4.54 16.76
C TYR A 319 12.56 -3.83 16.43
N PHE A 320 12.55 -2.50 16.29
CA PHE A 320 13.76 -1.72 16.01
C PHE A 320 14.75 -1.73 17.18
N ASN A 321 14.28 -1.68 18.42
CA ASN A 321 15.15 -1.80 19.60
C ASN A 321 15.77 -3.19 19.74
N ARG A 322 15.00 -4.25 19.45
CA ARG A 322 15.56 -5.62 19.37
C ARG A 322 16.58 -5.76 18.24
N ALA A 323 16.26 -5.23 17.06
CA ALA A 323 17.18 -5.22 15.93
C ALA A 323 18.49 -4.49 16.24
N ALA A 324 18.43 -3.36 16.97
CA ALA A 324 19.61 -2.66 17.46
C ALA A 324 20.45 -3.50 18.43
N GLN A 325 19.83 -4.24 19.36
CA GLN A 325 20.53 -5.19 20.24
C GLN A 325 21.25 -6.29 19.45
N TRP A 326 20.67 -6.72 18.33
CA TRP A 326 21.25 -7.71 17.43
C TRP A 326 22.21 -7.13 16.40
N LYS A 327 22.42 -5.81 16.40
CA LYS A 327 23.21 -5.06 15.39
C LYS A 327 22.78 -5.40 13.96
N LYS A 328 21.46 -5.44 13.77
CA LYS A 328 20.81 -5.88 12.54
C LYS A 328 19.90 -4.78 12.01
N GLY A 329 19.97 -4.50 10.72
CA GLY A 329 18.96 -3.68 10.04
C GLY A 329 17.75 -4.54 9.69
N VAL A 330 16.56 -4.09 10.04
CA VAL A 330 15.28 -4.75 9.75
C VAL A 330 14.33 -3.84 8.98
N ALA A 331 13.33 -4.42 8.30
CA ALA A 331 12.31 -3.65 7.60
C ALA A 331 10.90 -4.04 8.10
N ILE A 332 9.96 -3.11 7.96
CA ILE A 332 8.52 -3.35 8.13
C ILE A 332 7.83 -2.93 6.84
N ASN A 333 7.03 -3.81 6.26
CA ASN A 333 6.13 -3.49 5.15
C ASN A 333 4.69 -3.31 5.66
N ASP A 334 3.94 -2.46 4.96
CA ASP A 334 2.53 -2.23 5.21
C ASP A 334 1.83 -1.75 3.93
N LYS A 335 0.52 -1.97 3.82
CA LYS A 335 -0.32 -1.51 2.71
C LYS A 335 -0.82 -0.07 2.87
N HIS A 336 -0.56 0.58 4.01
CA HIS A 336 -0.99 1.97 4.26
C HIS A 336 0.18 2.95 4.33
N GLU A 337 0.08 4.09 3.64
CA GLU A 337 1.12 5.14 3.61
C GLU A 337 1.16 6.00 4.89
N ASP A 338 0.10 6.01 5.70
CA ASP A 338 -0.13 6.98 6.79
C ASP A 338 0.15 6.44 8.20
N LEU A 339 0.62 5.19 8.30
CA LEU A 339 0.88 4.55 9.59
C LEU A 339 2.20 5.05 10.20
N PHE A 340 3.30 5.11 9.41
CA PHE A 340 4.61 5.64 9.85
C PHE A 340 5.38 6.33 8.72
N PRO A 341 5.42 7.66 8.64
CA PRO A 341 5.96 8.37 7.50
C PRO A 341 7.50 8.41 7.52
N LYS A 342 8.17 7.26 7.30
CA LYS A 342 9.56 7.06 6.77
C LYS A 342 10.18 5.70 7.10
N CYS A 343 9.73 5.04 8.18
CA CYS A 343 10.33 3.79 8.65
C CYS A 343 9.62 2.52 8.17
N ILE A 344 8.52 2.68 7.44
CA ILE A 344 7.81 1.61 6.74
C ILE A 344 8.05 1.70 5.23
N VAL A 345 8.08 0.53 4.61
CA VAL A 345 8.09 0.36 3.16
C VAL A 345 6.66 0.07 2.71
N LEU A 346 6.07 1.01 1.97
CA LEU A 346 4.74 0.82 1.36
C LEU A 346 4.74 -0.39 0.44
N ASP A 347 3.70 -1.20 0.54
CA ASP A 347 3.47 -2.37 -0.29
C ASP A 347 2.21 -2.23 -1.16
N PHE A 348 2.35 -2.38 -2.48
CA PHE A 348 1.22 -2.37 -3.41
C PHE A 348 0.74 -3.78 -3.71
N GLU A 349 -0.40 -4.17 -3.15
CA GLU A 349 -0.98 -5.50 -3.42
C GLU A 349 -1.21 -5.74 -4.91
N ARG A 350 -0.56 -6.77 -5.46
CA ARG A 350 -0.61 -7.13 -6.89
C ARG A 350 -0.46 -5.93 -7.80
N GLY A 351 0.35 -4.96 -7.37
CA GLY A 351 0.33 -3.62 -7.93
C GLY A 351 1.69 -3.10 -8.38
N LYS A 352 1.74 -1.83 -8.75
CA LYS A 352 2.99 -1.12 -9.06
C LYS A 352 2.82 0.38 -8.99
N ALA A 353 3.95 1.08 -8.90
CA ALA A 353 4.00 2.52 -9.06
C ALA A 353 3.88 2.91 -10.55
N SER A 354 3.26 4.06 -10.82
CA SER A 354 3.16 4.63 -12.17
C SER A 354 4.50 5.21 -12.68
N GLY A 355 5.45 5.47 -11.78
CA GLY A 355 6.77 6.02 -12.10
C GLY A 355 7.73 5.83 -10.93
N ILE A 356 8.91 6.46 -11.01
CA ILE A 356 9.91 6.36 -9.92
C ILE A 356 9.34 7.02 -8.65
N LYS A 357 9.29 6.27 -7.55
CA LYS A 357 9.05 6.83 -6.21
C LYS A 357 10.38 7.20 -5.52
N PRO A 358 10.45 8.36 -4.83
CA PRO A 358 11.63 8.75 -4.05
C PRO A 358 11.96 7.76 -2.94
N ASP A 359 10.94 7.33 -2.21
CA ASP A 359 11.07 6.36 -1.14
C ASP A 359 11.00 4.93 -1.70
N LEU A 360 11.66 4.02 -1.02
CA LEU A 360 11.61 2.60 -1.35
C LEU A 360 10.19 2.09 -1.14
N TRP A 361 9.69 1.29 -2.08
CA TRP A 361 8.41 0.60 -1.99
C TRP A 361 8.59 -0.87 -2.35
N GLN A 362 7.59 -1.68 -2.03
CA GLN A 362 7.49 -3.08 -2.41
C GLN A 362 6.15 -3.32 -3.15
N THR A 363 6.11 -4.35 -3.97
CA THR A 363 4.86 -4.98 -4.38
C THR A 363 4.98 -6.47 -4.22
N ASP A 364 3.88 -7.08 -3.82
CA ASP A 364 3.64 -8.50 -3.78
C ASP A 364 2.76 -8.94 -4.95
N THR A 365 3.11 -10.05 -5.60
CA THR A 365 2.23 -10.73 -6.56
C THR A 365 2.51 -12.22 -6.52
N SER A 366 1.65 -13.04 -7.12
CA SER A 366 1.84 -14.50 -7.19
C SER A 366 2.27 -14.97 -8.57
N VAL A 367 2.93 -16.14 -8.61
CA VAL A 367 3.08 -16.90 -9.86
C VAL A 367 1.72 -17.34 -10.42
N SER A 368 0.70 -17.44 -9.58
CA SER A 368 -0.67 -17.74 -9.98
C SER A 368 -1.40 -16.49 -10.50
N TRP A 369 -2.31 -16.69 -11.45
CA TRP A 369 -3.30 -15.68 -11.81
C TRP A 369 -4.42 -15.58 -10.77
N ARG A 370 -4.75 -16.71 -10.15
CA ARG A 370 -6.03 -16.91 -9.48
C ARG A 370 -5.99 -16.58 -8.00
N ASP A 371 -4.93 -16.98 -7.29
CA ASP A 371 -4.85 -16.87 -5.83
C ASP A 371 -3.41 -16.86 -5.32
N TRP A 372 -3.23 -16.58 -4.04
CA TRP A 372 -1.94 -16.69 -3.36
C TRP A 372 -1.62 -18.13 -2.93
N SER A 373 -2.65 -18.89 -2.55
CA SER A 373 -2.50 -20.27 -2.07
C SER A 373 -2.64 -21.31 -3.18
N TYR A 374 -2.31 -22.55 -2.82
CA TYR A 374 -2.42 -23.69 -3.73
C TYR A 374 -3.85 -23.91 -4.26
N ILE A 375 -3.96 -24.07 -5.57
CA ILE A 375 -5.15 -24.51 -6.29
C ILE A 375 -4.78 -25.74 -7.14
N ARG A 376 -5.66 -26.76 -7.19
CA ARG A 376 -5.40 -28.00 -7.96
C ARG A 376 -5.27 -27.75 -9.47
N ASP A 377 -6.23 -27.02 -10.03
CA ASP A 377 -6.32 -26.68 -11.45
C ASP A 377 -6.01 -25.20 -11.66
N ASP A 378 -4.78 -24.81 -11.32
CA ASP A 378 -4.37 -23.41 -11.35
C ASP A 378 -3.95 -22.95 -12.75
N SER A 379 -3.93 -21.63 -12.94
CA SER A 379 -3.34 -20.99 -14.11
C SER A 379 -2.22 -20.05 -13.68
N PHE A 380 -1.07 -20.15 -14.35
CA PHE A 380 0.14 -19.44 -13.96
C PHE A 380 0.48 -18.32 -14.93
N LYS A 381 1.14 -17.29 -14.40
CA LYS A 381 1.68 -16.18 -15.17
C LYS A 381 2.84 -16.68 -16.06
N PRO A 382 2.96 -16.21 -17.31
CA PRO A 382 4.13 -16.50 -18.13
C PRO A 382 5.41 -16.00 -17.47
N VAL A 383 6.51 -16.73 -17.65
CA VAL A 383 7.82 -16.34 -17.06
C VAL A 383 8.27 -14.95 -17.55
N ASP A 384 8.00 -14.63 -18.82
CA ASP A 384 8.40 -13.36 -19.41
C ASP A 384 7.74 -12.18 -18.70
N LEU A 385 6.45 -12.33 -18.37
CA LEU A 385 5.72 -11.35 -17.59
C LEU A 385 6.36 -11.15 -16.21
N LEU A 386 6.68 -12.22 -15.49
CA LEU A 386 7.29 -12.13 -14.16
C LEU A 386 8.67 -11.46 -14.18
N ILE A 387 9.47 -11.73 -15.22
CA ILE A 387 10.76 -11.06 -15.44
C ILE A 387 10.54 -9.58 -15.75
N HIS A 388 9.57 -9.25 -16.61
CA HIS A 388 9.24 -7.86 -16.96
C HIS A 388 8.74 -7.06 -15.76
N GLU A 389 7.89 -7.65 -14.91
CA GLU A 389 7.44 -7.04 -13.66
C GLU A 389 8.64 -6.72 -12.76
N LEU A 390 9.54 -7.68 -12.53
CA LEU A 390 10.74 -7.45 -11.72
C LEU A 390 11.56 -6.26 -12.26
N ILE A 391 11.75 -6.18 -13.58
CA ILE A 391 12.49 -5.09 -14.21
C ILE A 391 11.78 -3.74 -14.03
N ASP A 392 10.47 -3.66 -14.31
CA ASP A 392 9.67 -2.44 -14.21
C ASP A 392 9.65 -1.92 -12.77
N ILE A 393 9.39 -2.80 -11.80
CA ILE A 393 9.37 -2.51 -10.36
C ILE A 393 10.73 -1.94 -9.92
N VAL A 394 11.83 -2.61 -10.25
CA VAL A 394 13.18 -2.19 -9.83
C VAL A 394 13.57 -0.85 -10.45
N SER A 395 13.20 -0.60 -11.71
CA SER A 395 13.44 0.68 -12.38
C SER A 395 12.74 1.87 -11.71
N LYS A 396 11.65 1.60 -10.97
CA LYS A 396 10.80 2.58 -10.28
C LYS A 396 11.06 2.69 -8.78
N ASN A 397 12.18 2.14 -8.30
CA ASN A 397 12.62 2.09 -6.90
C ASN A 397 11.90 1.04 -6.04
N GLY A 398 11.31 0.03 -6.67
CA GLY A 398 10.57 -1.02 -5.98
C GLY A 398 11.39 -2.27 -5.65
N VAL A 399 10.79 -3.12 -4.82
CA VAL A 399 11.19 -4.49 -4.52
C VAL A 399 10.01 -5.41 -4.87
N LEU A 400 10.28 -6.54 -5.53
CA LEU A 400 9.27 -7.55 -5.85
C LEU A 400 9.30 -8.68 -4.81
N LEU A 401 8.14 -8.97 -4.21
CA LEU A 401 7.89 -10.13 -3.37
C LEU A 401 6.99 -11.11 -4.14
N LEU A 402 7.58 -12.17 -4.70
CA LEU A 402 6.86 -13.12 -5.56
C LEU A 402 6.38 -14.33 -4.76
N ASP A 403 5.07 -14.54 -4.75
CA ASP A 403 4.40 -15.57 -4.00
C ASP A 403 4.35 -16.93 -4.73
N VAL A 404 4.43 -18.01 -3.94
CA VAL A 404 4.10 -19.37 -4.33
C VAL A 404 3.14 -20.01 -3.33
N GLY A 405 2.21 -20.83 -3.83
CA GLY A 405 1.26 -21.61 -3.03
C GLY A 405 1.63 -23.11 -2.97
N PRO A 406 2.24 -23.61 -1.89
CA PRO A 406 2.56 -25.02 -1.72
C PRO A 406 1.34 -25.90 -1.43
N LYS A 407 1.41 -27.17 -1.83
CA LYS A 407 0.40 -28.20 -1.58
C LYS A 407 0.34 -28.57 -0.10
N PRO A 408 -0.77 -29.19 0.37
CA PRO A 408 -0.94 -29.62 1.77
C PRO A 408 0.16 -30.57 2.28
N ASP A 409 0.73 -31.39 1.40
CA ASP A 409 1.85 -32.30 1.73
C ASP A 409 3.21 -31.58 1.84
N GLY A 410 3.25 -30.26 1.59
CA GLY A 410 4.43 -29.41 1.65
C GLY A 410 5.28 -29.38 0.38
N THR A 411 4.82 -29.99 -0.71
CA THR A 411 5.49 -29.85 -2.02
C THR A 411 5.06 -28.57 -2.73
N ILE A 412 5.99 -27.88 -3.38
CA ILE A 412 5.66 -26.79 -4.31
C ILE A 412 5.28 -27.42 -5.66
N PRO A 413 4.15 -27.05 -6.29
CA PRO A 413 3.77 -27.60 -7.60
C PRO A 413 4.87 -27.39 -8.67
N GLU A 414 4.97 -28.31 -9.64
CA GLU A 414 6.07 -28.34 -10.61
C GLU A 414 6.19 -27.05 -11.44
N GLU A 415 5.07 -26.48 -11.86
CA GLU A 415 5.03 -25.28 -12.70
C GLU A 415 5.58 -24.03 -11.97
N PRO A 416 5.17 -23.70 -10.74
CA PRO A 416 5.87 -22.73 -9.89
C PRO A 416 7.37 -22.98 -9.76
N GLN A 417 7.81 -24.23 -9.56
CA GLN A 417 9.26 -24.51 -9.50
C GLN A 417 9.95 -24.20 -10.84
N ARG A 418 9.33 -24.55 -11.98
CA ARG A 418 9.84 -24.26 -13.33
C ARG A 418 9.96 -22.75 -13.55
N LEU A 419 8.94 -21.97 -13.17
CA LEU A 419 8.93 -20.51 -13.27
C LEU A 419 10.03 -19.88 -12.42
N LEU A 420 10.17 -20.31 -11.16
CA LEU A 420 11.23 -19.84 -10.27
C LEU A 420 12.63 -20.11 -10.82
N ARG A 421 12.90 -21.33 -11.32
CA ARG A 421 14.19 -21.66 -11.94
C ARG A 421 14.46 -20.84 -13.20
N ALA A 422 13.43 -20.58 -14.00
CA ALA A 422 13.57 -19.77 -15.21
C ALA A 422 13.89 -18.30 -14.89
N ILE A 423 13.25 -17.72 -13.86
CA ILE A 423 13.61 -16.40 -13.32
C ILE A 423 15.07 -16.40 -12.82
N GLY A 424 15.46 -17.43 -12.06
CA GLY A 424 16.82 -17.61 -11.56
C GLY A 424 17.88 -17.70 -12.67
N ALA A 425 17.58 -18.42 -13.74
CA ALA A 425 18.43 -18.52 -14.92
C ALA A 425 18.64 -17.16 -15.60
N TRP A 426 17.58 -16.34 -15.71
CA TRP A 426 17.68 -14.97 -16.22
C TRP A 426 18.51 -14.07 -15.28
N LEU A 427 18.27 -14.13 -13.97
CA LEU A 427 19.02 -13.35 -12.96
C LEU A 427 20.49 -13.75 -12.86
N LYS A 428 20.86 -14.98 -13.22
CA LYS A 428 22.27 -15.38 -13.33
C LYS A 428 23.01 -14.61 -14.42
N VAL A 429 22.31 -14.26 -15.51
CA VAL A 429 22.87 -13.48 -16.63
C VAL A 429 22.77 -11.98 -16.36
N ASN A 430 21.59 -11.51 -15.98
CA ASN A 430 21.25 -10.08 -15.93
C ASN A 430 21.21 -9.49 -14.51
N GLY A 431 21.49 -10.28 -13.47
CA GLY A 431 21.34 -9.86 -12.07
C GLY A 431 22.20 -8.66 -11.67
N GLU A 432 23.29 -8.36 -12.38
CA GLU A 432 24.07 -7.14 -12.19
C GLU A 432 23.25 -5.86 -12.45
N ALA A 433 22.30 -5.93 -13.39
CA ALA A 433 21.36 -4.86 -13.72
C ALA A 433 20.20 -4.73 -12.73
N ILE A 434 20.10 -5.63 -11.75
CA ILE A 434 19.02 -5.67 -10.76
C ILE A 434 19.56 -5.42 -9.36
N TYR A 435 20.41 -6.31 -8.84
CA TYR A 435 20.84 -6.28 -7.45
C TYR A 435 21.77 -5.10 -7.12
N GLY A 436 21.46 -4.41 -6.03
CA GLY A 436 22.23 -3.24 -5.58
C GLY A 436 22.16 -2.04 -6.53
N THR A 437 21.20 -2.01 -7.45
CA THR A 437 20.95 -0.86 -8.31
C THR A 437 19.96 0.12 -7.66
N ARG A 438 19.90 1.33 -8.18
CA ARG A 438 18.88 2.35 -7.89
C ARG A 438 18.26 2.82 -9.21
N PRO A 439 17.10 3.49 -9.19
CA PRO A 439 16.51 4.07 -10.40
C PRO A 439 17.51 4.97 -11.14
N CYS A 440 17.51 4.92 -12.47
CA CYS A 440 18.26 5.89 -13.26
C CYS A 440 17.47 7.19 -13.37
N TRP A 441 17.49 7.98 -12.30
CA TRP A 441 16.74 9.22 -12.24
C TRP A 441 16.96 10.15 -13.45
N ALA A 442 18.19 10.16 -13.95
CA ALA A 442 18.61 10.96 -15.08
C ALA A 442 17.90 10.62 -16.40
N LEU A 443 17.54 9.35 -16.60
CA LEU A 443 16.79 8.86 -17.77
C LEU A 443 15.31 8.58 -17.48
N GLY A 444 14.90 8.68 -16.21
CA GLY A 444 13.62 8.16 -15.77
C GLY A 444 13.65 6.64 -15.60
N PHE A 445 12.47 6.04 -15.39
CA PHE A 445 12.38 4.59 -15.16
C PHE A 445 12.52 3.79 -16.46
N GLY A 446 12.19 4.40 -17.61
CA GLY A 446 12.16 3.72 -18.89
C GLY A 446 11.73 4.63 -20.04
N GLU A 447 11.76 4.07 -21.24
CA GLU A 447 11.22 4.68 -22.46
C GLU A 447 10.38 3.67 -23.24
N GLY A 448 9.67 4.18 -24.26
CA GLY A 448 8.72 3.43 -25.06
C GLY A 448 7.26 3.74 -24.71
N THR A 449 6.34 3.14 -25.45
CA THR A 449 4.89 3.38 -25.31
C THR A 449 4.23 2.40 -24.34
N ALA A 450 4.88 1.27 -24.04
CA ALA A 450 4.35 0.25 -23.14
C ALA A 450 4.68 0.61 -21.67
N ASN A 451 3.70 1.17 -20.98
CA ASN A 451 3.81 1.54 -19.57
C ASN A 451 2.66 0.96 -18.75
N SER A 452 3.02 0.35 -17.62
CA SER A 452 2.10 0.01 -16.55
C SER A 452 1.54 1.29 -15.93
N GLY A 453 0.22 1.31 -15.72
CA GLY A 453 -0.40 2.27 -14.80
C GLY A 453 0.11 2.09 -13.36
N GLY A 454 -0.43 2.87 -12.43
CA GLY A 454 -0.17 2.70 -11.00
C GLY A 454 -1.36 2.12 -10.25
N GLY A 455 -1.11 1.61 -9.04
CA GLY A 455 -2.14 1.16 -8.09
C GLY A 455 -2.09 -0.34 -7.78
N GLY A 456 -2.91 -0.77 -6.83
CA GLY A 456 -3.10 -2.18 -6.50
C GLY A 456 -3.82 -2.95 -7.61
N PHE A 457 -3.63 -4.26 -7.67
CA PHE A 457 -4.24 -5.18 -8.64
C PHE A 457 -4.03 -4.77 -10.11
N SER A 458 -2.81 -4.33 -10.41
CA SER A 458 -2.37 -3.91 -11.74
C SER A 458 -1.32 -4.83 -12.37
N ASP A 459 -1.09 -6.03 -11.82
CA ASP A 459 -0.17 -7.09 -12.29
C ASP A 459 -0.62 -7.78 -13.60
N THR A 460 -1.13 -6.99 -14.54
CA THR A 460 -1.59 -7.41 -15.86
C THR A 460 -0.42 -7.52 -16.85
N ALA A 461 -0.61 -8.36 -17.87
CA ALA A 461 0.34 -8.51 -18.96
C ALA A 461 0.49 -7.20 -19.74
N ILE A 462 1.73 -6.88 -20.10
CA ILE A 462 2.08 -5.75 -20.95
C ILE A 462 2.86 -6.30 -22.14
N ASP A 463 2.41 -5.94 -23.33
CA ASP A 463 3.06 -6.31 -24.58
C ASP A 463 4.20 -5.33 -24.88
N TYR A 464 5.38 -5.67 -24.39
CA TYR A 464 6.59 -4.90 -24.64
C TYR A 464 7.13 -5.14 -26.07
N THR A 465 7.58 -4.05 -26.68
CA THR A 465 8.22 -4.03 -27.99
C THR A 465 9.73 -3.79 -27.87
N ALA A 466 10.46 -3.89 -28.98
CA ALA A 466 11.90 -3.61 -29.02
C ALA A 466 12.24 -2.13 -28.76
N GLN A 467 11.24 -1.25 -28.73
CA GLN A 467 11.38 0.17 -28.40
C GLN A 467 11.24 0.46 -26.91
N ASP A 468 10.83 -0.53 -26.12
CA ASP A 468 10.62 -0.36 -24.69
C ASP A 468 11.87 -0.76 -23.91
N TYR A 469 12.34 0.18 -23.07
CA TYR A 469 13.48 -0.04 -22.19
C TYR A 469 13.12 0.32 -20.76
N ARG A 470 13.84 -0.29 -19.81
CA ARG A 470 13.86 0.11 -18.41
C ARG A 470 15.28 0.39 -17.96
N PHE A 471 15.41 1.37 -17.05
CA PHE A 471 16.71 1.86 -16.63
C PHE A 471 16.95 1.64 -15.14
N THR A 472 18.09 1.05 -14.82
CA THR A 472 18.63 1.00 -13.46
C THR A 472 20.06 1.53 -13.46
N GLN A 473 20.60 1.86 -12.30
CA GLN A 473 21.92 2.46 -12.18
C GLN A 473 22.68 1.95 -10.96
N LYS A 474 23.99 1.76 -11.14
CA LYS A 474 24.92 1.46 -10.05
C LYS A 474 26.22 2.23 -10.25
N GLY A 475 26.40 3.28 -9.43
CA GLY A 475 27.54 4.18 -9.59
C GLY A 475 27.54 4.80 -10.98
N ASN A 476 28.63 4.60 -11.72
CA ASN A 476 28.83 5.16 -13.05
C ASN A 476 28.29 4.27 -14.19
N VAL A 477 27.64 3.17 -13.86
CA VAL A 477 27.07 2.24 -14.81
C VAL A 477 25.55 2.41 -14.84
N ILE A 478 25.02 2.67 -16.02
CA ILE A 478 23.59 2.64 -16.30
C ILE A 478 23.30 1.33 -17.02
N TYR A 479 22.28 0.63 -16.56
CA TYR A 479 21.77 -0.54 -17.25
C TYR A 479 20.53 -0.13 -18.05
N ALA A 480 20.61 -0.28 -19.37
CA ALA A 480 19.46 -0.18 -20.25
C ALA A 480 18.97 -1.58 -20.57
N ILE A 481 17.80 -1.93 -20.05
CA ILE A 481 17.23 -3.28 -20.18
C ILE A 481 16.19 -3.22 -21.28
N ALA A 482 16.52 -3.75 -22.46
CA ALA A 482 15.60 -3.86 -23.58
C ALA A 482 14.54 -4.91 -23.25
N MET A 483 13.27 -4.54 -23.27
CA MET A 483 12.17 -5.41 -22.85
C MET A 483 11.80 -6.45 -23.91
N SER A 484 12.21 -6.23 -25.17
CA SER A 484 12.05 -7.20 -26.25
C SER A 484 13.23 -7.14 -27.23
N TRP A 485 13.35 -8.17 -28.07
CA TRP A 485 14.39 -8.26 -29.08
C TRP A 485 13.92 -7.61 -30.39
N PRO A 486 14.75 -6.79 -31.06
CA PRO A 486 14.43 -6.27 -32.39
C PRO A 486 14.55 -7.40 -33.42
N GLU A 487 13.44 -7.99 -33.83
CA GLU A 487 13.44 -9.05 -34.85
C GLU A 487 13.71 -8.46 -36.25
N ASP A 488 13.02 -7.37 -36.60
CA ASP A 488 13.07 -6.76 -37.95
C ASP A 488 14.19 -5.72 -38.13
N GLU A 489 14.82 -5.28 -37.04
CA GLU A 489 15.91 -4.31 -37.07
C GLU A 489 17.26 -4.98 -36.77
N ASP A 490 18.32 -4.46 -37.36
CA ASP A 490 19.69 -4.96 -37.16
C ASP A 490 20.43 -4.28 -36.00
N HIS A 491 19.71 -3.52 -35.18
CA HIS A 491 20.23 -2.73 -34.09
C HIS A 491 19.21 -2.53 -32.97
N PHE A 492 19.73 -2.06 -31.83
CA PHE A 492 18.97 -1.43 -30.76
C PHE A 492 19.18 0.07 -30.85
N LEU A 493 18.12 0.85 -30.59
CA LEU A 493 18.19 2.29 -30.49
C LEU A 493 17.61 2.72 -29.14
N ILE A 494 18.48 3.24 -28.27
CA ILE A 494 18.09 3.76 -26.96
C ILE A 494 17.98 5.28 -27.06
N LYS A 495 16.76 5.78 -27.24
CA LYS A 495 16.48 7.20 -27.57
C LYS A 495 16.83 8.12 -26.41
N SER A 496 16.73 7.60 -25.18
CA SER A 496 17.08 8.27 -23.93
C SER A 496 18.57 8.62 -23.80
N PHE A 497 19.42 8.25 -24.77
CA PHE A 497 20.82 8.68 -24.84
C PHE A 497 21.08 9.69 -25.99
N ASN A 498 20.07 10.43 -26.46
CA ASN A 498 20.22 11.45 -27.51
C ASN A 498 20.91 12.77 -27.06
N ASN A 499 21.00 13.75 -27.96
CA ASN A 499 21.69 15.03 -27.74
C ASN A 499 21.17 15.89 -26.54
N ASN A 500 20.02 15.54 -25.93
CA ASN A 500 19.47 16.20 -24.74
C ASN A 500 19.80 15.48 -23.42
N THR A 501 20.44 14.31 -23.49
CA THR A 501 20.72 13.42 -22.35
C THR A 501 22.22 13.16 -22.23
N THR A 502 23.02 14.22 -22.09
CA THR A 502 24.44 14.03 -21.72
C THR A 502 24.55 13.76 -20.23
N LEU A 503 24.17 12.53 -19.86
CA LEU A 503 24.13 11.93 -18.54
C LEU A 503 25.30 12.28 -17.65
N ALA A 504 26.48 12.38 -18.22
CA ALA A 504 27.68 12.67 -17.47
C ALA A 504 28.67 13.49 -18.31
N SER A 505 29.40 14.40 -17.65
CA SER A 505 30.35 15.30 -18.32
C SER A 505 31.47 14.57 -19.11
N GLY A 506 31.73 13.30 -18.83
CA GLY A 506 32.73 12.46 -19.50
C GLY A 506 32.21 11.57 -20.64
N GLY A 507 30.91 11.57 -20.94
CA GLY A 507 30.33 10.76 -22.04
C GLY A 507 30.23 9.26 -21.75
N ILE A 508 30.00 8.46 -22.79
CA ILE A 508 29.94 6.98 -22.74
C ILE A 508 31.33 6.42 -23.03
N SER A 509 31.85 5.60 -22.12
CA SER A 509 33.18 4.99 -22.23
C SER A 509 33.14 3.54 -22.71
N SER A 510 32.07 2.81 -22.41
CA SER A 510 31.86 1.45 -22.93
C SER A 510 30.39 1.04 -22.91
N VAL A 511 30.03 0.16 -23.84
CA VAL A 511 28.73 -0.52 -23.92
C VAL A 511 28.99 -2.03 -24.03
N LYS A 512 28.31 -2.83 -23.20
CA LYS A 512 28.36 -4.29 -23.23
C LYS A 512 26.95 -4.86 -23.06
N LEU A 513 26.68 -6.02 -23.65
CA LEU A 513 25.46 -6.78 -23.37
C LEU A 513 25.79 -7.87 -22.36
N LEU A 514 25.07 -7.92 -21.24
CA LEU A 514 25.29 -8.96 -20.23
C LEU A 514 25.01 -10.35 -20.81
N GLY A 515 25.84 -11.32 -20.44
CA GLY A 515 25.80 -12.68 -21.01
C GLY A 515 26.37 -12.82 -22.42
N CYS A 516 26.87 -11.73 -23.02
CA CYS A 516 27.47 -11.75 -24.34
C CYS A 516 28.97 -11.39 -24.28
N ASN A 517 29.81 -12.20 -24.93
CA ASN A 517 31.26 -11.95 -25.04
C ASN A 517 31.64 -11.18 -26.32
N GLU A 518 30.67 -10.93 -27.21
CA GLU A 518 30.90 -10.18 -28.45
C GLU A 518 31.24 -8.71 -28.13
N LYS A 519 32.23 -8.17 -28.84
CA LYS A 519 32.49 -6.73 -28.81
C LYS A 519 31.43 -6.02 -29.65
N LEU A 520 30.56 -5.25 -29.00
CA LEU A 520 29.48 -4.54 -29.66
C LEU A 520 29.98 -3.34 -30.47
N ASP A 521 29.45 -3.16 -31.66
CA ASP A 521 29.57 -1.93 -32.44
C ASP A 521 28.45 -0.96 -32.03
N TRP A 522 28.80 0.25 -31.63
CA TRP A 522 27.84 1.24 -31.12
C TRP A 522 28.31 2.66 -31.43
N LYS A 523 27.34 3.56 -31.56
CA LYS A 523 27.58 4.98 -31.81
C LYS A 523 26.51 5.82 -31.13
N LEU A 524 26.92 6.95 -30.56
CA LEU A 524 25.99 7.97 -30.11
C LEU A 524 25.56 8.79 -31.32
N THR A 525 24.27 8.80 -31.65
CA THR A 525 23.69 9.58 -32.76
C THR A 525 22.80 10.69 -32.22
N ALA A 526 22.29 11.54 -33.12
CA ALA A 526 21.29 12.54 -32.76
C ALA A 526 19.99 11.92 -32.24
N ASP A 527 19.68 10.68 -32.67
CA ASP A 527 18.45 9.97 -32.33
C ASP A 527 18.57 9.13 -31.05
N GLY A 528 19.78 8.80 -30.62
CA GLY A 528 20.03 8.00 -29.40
C GLY A 528 21.34 7.23 -29.43
N LEU A 529 21.50 6.32 -28.46
CA LEU A 529 22.59 5.34 -28.49
C LEU A 529 22.17 4.19 -29.41
N TRP A 530 22.81 4.13 -30.58
CA TRP A 530 22.65 3.06 -31.55
C TRP A 530 23.64 1.93 -31.24
N ILE A 531 23.17 0.70 -31.15
CA ILE A 531 23.99 -0.48 -30.85
C ILE A 531 23.66 -1.56 -31.86
N ARG A 532 24.65 -2.06 -32.60
CA ARG A 532 24.48 -3.19 -33.53
C ARG A 532 23.96 -4.41 -32.77
N LYS A 533 22.93 -5.05 -33.32
CA LYS A 533 22.36 -6.28 -32.77
C LYS A 533 23.41 -7.40 -32.83
N PRO A 534 23.74 -8.06 -31.70
CA PRO A 534 24.70 -9.15 -31.70
C PRO A 534 24.08 -10.41 -32.34
N ALA A 535 24.93 -11.33 -32.78
CA ALA A 535 24.47 -12.49 -33.54
C ALA A 535 23.63 -13.48 -32.71
N THR A 536 23.87 -13.55 -31.39
CA THR A 536 23.23 -14.50 -30.48
C THR A 536 22.55 -13.79 -29.32
N LYS A 537 21.32 -14.23 -29.02
CA LYS A 537 20.59 -13.81 -27.81
C LYS A 537 21.27 -14.41 -26.57
N PRO A 538 21.62 -13.61 -25.54
CA PRO A 538 22.21 -14.12 -24.30
C PRO A 538 21.20 -14.84 -23.39
N CYS A 539 19.91 -14.59 -23.60
CA CYS A 539 18.77 -15.17 -22.88
C CYS A 539 17.51 -15.08 -23.75
N ASN A 540 16.37 -15.64 -23.31
CA ASN A 540 15.14 -15.64 -24.11
C ASN A 540 14.25 -14.41 -23.90
N THR A 541 14.48 -13.69 -22.81
CA THR A 541 13.63 -12.60 -22.31
C THR A 541 14.53 -11.48 -21.85
N ALA A 542 14.18 -10.22 -22.15
CA ALA A 542 14.81 -8.98 -21.70
C ALA A 542 16.36 -8.91 -21.64
N TYR A 543 16.95 -7.87 -22.24
CA TYR A 543 18.38 -7.85 -22.56
C TYR A 543 19.06 -6.63 -21.94
N ALA A 544 19.94 -6.85 -20.96
CA ALA A 544 20.55 -5.76 -20.20
C ALA A 544 21.87 -5.29 -20.81
N PHE A 545 21.90 -4.06 -21.30
CA PHE A 545 23.12 -3.37 -21.70
C PHE A 545 23.75 -2.66 -20.51
N GLN A 546 25.02 -2.97 -20.23
CA GLN A 546 25.86 -2.23 -19.30
C GLN A 546 26.50 -1.04 -20.02
N ILE A 547 26.12 0.18 -19.63
CA ILE A 547 26.60 1.42 -20.25
C ILE A 547 27.39 2.21 -19.20
N THR A 548 28.72 2.26 -19.39
CA THR A 548 29.62 2.94 -18.46
C THR A 548 29.77 4.41 -18.85
N THR A 549 29.36 5.29 -17.96
CA THR A 549 29.50 6.74 -18.10
C THR A 549 30.57 7.28 -17.15
N GLY A 550 31.02 8.52 -17.35
CA GLY A 550 31.98 9.19 -16.46
C GLY A 550 31.66 10.67 -16.31
N GLY A 551 32.10 11.31 -15.23
CA GLY A 551 31.84 12.73 -14.95
C GLY A 551 30.81 12.97 -13.86
N ILE A 552 30.04 14.06 -13.97
CA ILE A 552 29.00 14.44 -13.01
C ILE A 552 27.64 14.29 -13.63
N ILE A 553 26.70 13.69 -12.89
CA ILE A 553 25.30 13.53 -13.28
C ILE A 553 24.39 14.37 -12.38
N VAL A 554 23.22 14.76 -12.89
CA VAL A 554 22.15 15.33 -12.07
C VAL A 554 21.16 14.20 -11.75
N GLU A 555 21.10 13.79 -10.48
CA GLU A 555 20.19 12.76 -9.97
C GLU A 555 18.78 13.29 -9.70
N GLN A 556 18.65 14.56 -9.31
CA GLN A 556 17.37 15.16 -8.97
C GLN A 556 17.34 16.59 -9.46
N LEU A 557 16.22 17.00 -10.03
CA LEU A 557 15.92 18.38 -10.36
C LEU A 557 14.43 18.58 -10.15
N ASP A 558 14.09 19.27 -9.08
CA ASP A 558 12.74 19.74 -8.80
C ASP A 558 12.77 21.26 -8.86
N ALA A 559 11.69 21.86 -9.36
CA ALA A 559 11.57 23.30 -9.40
C ALA A 559 10.18 23.72 -8.94
N LEU A 560 10.13 24.84 -8.23
CA LEU A 560 8.94 25.33 -7.57
C LEU A 560 8.83 26.83 -7.76
N ARG A 561 7.67 27.31 -8.20
CA ARG A 561 7.38 28.74 -8.24
C ARG A 561 7.14 29.24 -6.82
N VAL A 562 8.07 30.04 -6.30
CA VAL A 562 7.95 30.64 -4.96
C VAL A 562 7.02 31.84 -5.01
N ASP A 563 7.12 32.65 -6.08
CA ASP A 563 6.23 33.79 -6.33
C ASP A 563 6.19 34.17 -7.82
N ASP A 564 5.62 35.33 -8.15
CA ASP A 564 5.48 35.83 -9.52
C ASP A 564 6.82 36.07 -10.25
N LYS A 565 7.94 36.13 -9.54
CA LYS A 565 9.27 36.46 -10.06
C LYS A 565 10.35 35.46 -9.71
N GLN A 566 10.07 34.46 -8.88
CA GLN A 566 11.10 33.55 -8.37
C GLN A 566 10.72 32.09 -8.51
N VAL A 567 11.71 31.29 -8.90
CA VAL A 567 11.66 29.84 -8.89
C VAL A 567 12.77 29.30 -8.00
N GLN A 568 12.41 28.44 -7.06
CA GLN A 568 13.36 27.66 -6.27
C GLN A 568 13.57 26.31 -6.95
N VAL A 569 14.83 25.98 -7.19
CA VAL A 569 15.27 24.72 -7.80
C VAL A 569 16.01 23.91 -6.75
N LYS A 570 15.52 22.71 -6.47
CA LYS A 570 16.22 21.71 -5.68
C LYS A 570 16.93 20.74 -6.63
N ILE A 571 18.25 20.68 -6.54
CA ILE A 571 19.08 19.86 -7.42
C ILE A 571 19.95 18.91 -6.59
N ARG A 572 20.03 17.65 -7.00
CA ARG A 572 20.98 16.66 -6.49
C ARG A 572 21.91 16.24 -7.61
N VAL A 573 23.20 16.31 -7.37
CA VAL A 573 24.26 15.93 -8.32
C VAL A 573 25.11 14.83 -7.72
N ARG A 574 25.60 13.91 -8.55
CA ARG A 574 26.55 12.87 -8.14
C ARG A 574 27.80 12.92 -8.99
N ASN A 575 28.94 12.87 -8.33
CA ASN A 575 30.23 12.68 -8.98
C ASN A 575 30.44 11.17 -9.22
N LEU A 576 30.51 10.78 -10.48
CA LEU A 576 30.80 9.40 -10.88
C LEU A 576 32.30 9.12 -10.97
N ASP A 577 33.13 10.16 -10.93
CA ASP A 577 34.56 10.01 -10.99
C ASP A 577 35.13 9.70 -9.59
N LYS A 578 36.14 8.83 -9.53
CA LYS A 578 36.89 8.53 -8.30
C LYS A 578 37.92 9.62 -7.94
N LYS A 579 37.65 10.86 -8.35
CA LYS A 579 38.49 12.04 -8.09
C LYS A 579 37.59 13.24 -7.76
N HIS A 580 38.15 14.18 -7.01
CA HIS A 580 37.49 15.43 -6.68
C HIS A 580 37.21 16.21 -7.97
N THR A 581 35.99 16.73 -8.09
CA THR A 581 35.56 17.44 -9.30
C THR A 581 34.75 18.67 -8.95
N ASP A 582 35.19 19.82 -9.44
CA ASP A 582 34.42 21.07 -9.42
C ASP A 582 33.69 21.24 -10.75
N LYS A 583 32.39 21.52 -10.71
CA LYS A 583 31.58 21.83 -11.89
C LYS A 583 30.60 22.96 -11.65
N GLU A 584 30.41 23.75 -12.70
CA GLU A 584 29.36 24.77 -12.77
C GLU A 584 28.19 24.22 -13.59
N ILE A 585 27.00 24.28 -13.01
CA ILE A 585 25.74 23.90 -13.66
C ILE A 585 24.95 25.16 -13.95
N THR A 586 24.56 25.32 -15.21
CA THR A 586 23.68 26.38 -15.72
C THR A 586 22.24 25.91 -15.66
N PHE A 587 21.33 26.78 -15.23
CA PHE A 587 19.91 26.52 -15.15
C PHE A 587 19.20 27.29 -16.25
N TYR A 588 18.13 26.72 -16.79
CA TYR A 588 17.38 27.27 -17.90
C TYR A 588 15.89 27.23 -17.60
N ASP A 589 15.18 28.29 -17.98
CA ASP A 589 13.72 28.35 -18.08
C ASP A 589 13.35 28.40 -19.57
N ASN A 590 12.65 27.35 -20.04
CA ASN A 590 12.25 27.18 -21.44
C ASN A 590 13.43 27.39 -22.42
N GLY A 591 14.59 26.85 -22.07
CA GLY A 591 15.81 26.93 -22.88
C GLY A 591 16.62 28.23 -22.72
N LYS A 592 16.13 29.24 -22.00
CA LYS A 592 16.89 30.47 -21.71
C LYS A 592 17.59 30.37 -20.36
N SER A 593 18.89 30.66 -20.31
CA SER A 593 19.68 30.62 -19.07
C SER A 593 19.13 31.61 -18.02
N ILE A 594 18.89 31.14 -16.80
CA ILE A 594 18.39 31.91 -15.65
C ILE A 594 19.42 32.08 -14.53
N GLY A 595 20.51 31.30 -14.57
CA GLY A 595 21.60 31.44 -13.61
C GLY A 595 22.50 30.21 -13.59
N LYS A 596 23.49 30.22 -12.70
CA LYS A 596 24.45 29.12 -12.54
C LYS A 596 24.72 28.83 -11.07
N ALA A 597 25.10 27.60 -10.76
CA ALA A 597 25.59 27.22 -9.45
C ALA A 597 26.82 26.31 -9.53
N SER A 598 27.78 26.55 -8.65
CA SER A 598 28.99 25.75 -8.52
C SER A 598 28.79 24.60 -7.53
N PHE A 599 29.28 23.43 -7.90
CA PHE A 599 29.28 22.21 -7.12
C PHE A 599 30.72 21.71 -6.99
N SER A 600 31.17 21.58 -5.74
CA SER A 600 32.44 20.95 -5.39
C SER A 600 32.11 19.60 -4.78
N LEU A 601 32.54 18.53 -5.44
CA LEU A 601 32.15 17.17 -5.11
C LEU A 601 33.38 16.32 -4.84
N ALA A 602 33.44 15.70 -3.65
CA ALA A 602 34.46 14.74 -3.33
C ALA A 602 34.28 13.42 -4.12
N ASN A 603 35.21 12.49 -3.94
CA ASN A 603 35.23 11.22 -4.66
C ASN A 603 33.93 10.44 -4.41
N SER A 604 33.18 10.17 -5.48
CA SER A 604 31.95 9.35 -5.43
C SER A 604 30.84 9.87 -4.49
N GLU A 605 30.76 11.20 -4.32
CA GLU A 605 29.77 11.87 -3.47
C GLU A 605 28.51 12.32 -4.24
N SER A 606 27.37 12.35 -3.55
CA SER A 606 26.17 13.09 -3.99
C SER A 606 25.99 14.36 -3.16
N LEU A 607 25.72 15.49 -3.80
CA LEU A 607 25.42 16.76 -3.13
C LEU A 607 24.04 17.28 -3.56
N THR A 608 23.22 17.67 -2.58
CA THR A 608 21.93 18.32 -2.81
C THR A 608 22.00 19.79 -2.44
N ARG A 609 21.45 20.68 -3.28
CA ARG A 609 21.31 22.12 -3.00
C ARG A 609 19.93 22.62 -3.42
N SER A 610 19.43 23.62 -2.71
CA SER A 610 18.30 24.44 -3.15
C SER A 610 18.81 25.81 -3.56
N ILE A 611 18.43 26.29 -4.73
CA ILE A 611 18.89 27.54 -5.34
C ILE A 611 17.67 28.30 -5.85
N THR A 612 17.58 29.60 -5.58
CA THR A 612 16.47 30.44 -6.09
C THR A 612 16.97 31.27 -7.27
N PHE A 613 16.19 31.32 -8.34
CA PHE A 613 16.44 32.14 -9.53
C PHE A 613 15.31 33.14 -9.73
N ASP A 614 15.68 34.37 -10.12
CA ASP A 614 14.72 35.34 -10.62
C ASP A 614 14.35 34.99 -12.07
N VAL A 615 13.07 34.89 -12.35
CA VAL A 615 12.50 34.50 -13.63
C VAL A 615 11.31 35.39 -14.00
N PRO A 616 11.14 35.76 -15.28
CA PRO A 616 9.97 36.53 -15.70
C PRO A 616 8.67 35.78 -15.42
N ARG A 617 7.59 36.50 -15.10
CA ARG A 617 6.24 35.90 -15.08
C ARG A 617 5.83 35.51 -16.50
N LYS A 618 5.50 34.24 -16.71
CA LYS A 618 4.97 33.74 -17.99
C LYS A 618 3.48 33.38 -17.86
N THR A 619 2.78 33.45 -18.98
CA THR A 619 1.35 33.14 -19.10
C THR A 619 1.06 31.65 -19.29
N GLN A 620 2.11 30.85 -19.47
CA GLN A 620 2.09 29.41 -19.72
C GLN A 620 3.21 28.74 -18.91
N ASN A 621 3.12 27.43 -18.74
CA ASN A 621 4.02 26.61 -17.92
C ASN A 621 5.51 26.90 -18.18
N GLU A 622 6.31 26.83 -17.12
CA GLU A 622 7.76 26.97 -17.19
C GLU A 622 8.42 25.61 -17.17
N THR A 623 9.28 25.37 -18.14
CA THR A 623 10.14 24.20 -18.14
C THR A 623 11.48 24.57 -17.55
N ILE A 624 11.73 24.15 -16.30
CA ILE A 624 13.03 24.29 -15.68
C ILE A 624 13.91 23.09 -16.03
N SER A 625 15.11 23.38 -16.54
CA SER A 625 16.14 22.39 -16.82
C SER A 625 17.50 22.87 -16.31
N ALA A 626 18.45 21.96 -16.19
CA ALA A 626 19.80 22.25 -15.73
C ALA A 626 20.82 21.57 -16.66
N GLY A 627 21.97 22.18 -16.92
CA GLY A 627 22.98 21.67 -17.85
C GLY A 627 24.38 22.17 -17.56
N LEU A 628 25.39 21.48 -18.06
CA LEU A 628 26.80 21.90 -17.92
C LEU A 628 27.19 22.89 -19.01
N ALA A 629 28.09 23.83 -18.70
CA ALA A 629 28.53 24.85 -19.65
C ALA A 629 29.06 24.26 -20.97
N GLY A 630 28.63 24.82 -22.10
CA GLY A 630 29.04 24.39 -23.45
C GLY A 630 28.34 23.14 -23.99
N ARG A 631 27.29 22.66 -23.32
CA ARG A 631 26.45 21.53 -23.76
C ARG A 631 24.97 21.91 -23.79
N PRO A 632 24.12 21.23 -24.59
CA PRO A 632 22.67 21.36 -24.47
C PRO A 632 22.20 21.07 -23.04
N PRO A 633 21.12 21.72 -22.54
CA PRO A 633 20.60 21.47 -21.20
C PRO A 633 20.28 19.98 -21.00
N PHE A 634 20.70 19.44 -19.86
CA PHE A 634 20.46 18.05 -19.46
C PHE A 634 19.00 17.89 -18.98
N SER A 635 18.26 16.88 -19.46
CA SER A 635 16.81 16.84 -19.30
C SER A 635 16.32 15.99 -18.12
N LYS A 636 16.35 16.54 -16.91
CA LYS A 636 15.15 16.48 -16.05
C LYS A 636 14.42 17.80 -16.24
N GLN A 637 13.26 17.75 -16.89
CA GLN A 637 12.40 18.91 -17.07
C GLN A 637 11.38 18.92 -15.94
N CYS A 638 11.41 19.97 -15.12
CA CYS A 638 10.32 20.24 -14.20
C CYS A 638 9.38 21.23 -14.88
N VAL A 639 8.14 20.81 -15.10
CA VAL A 639 7.08 21.70 -15.57
C VAL A 639 6.46 22.35 -14.35
N ILE A 640 6.69 23.64 -14.21
CA ILE A 640 6.02 24.49 -13.23
C ILE A 640 4.77 25.03 -13.91
N PHE A 641 3.60 24.68 -13.39
CA PHE A 641 2.35 25.20 -13.91
C PHE A 641 2.18 26.65 -13.48
N ASN A 642 1.99 27.53 -14.47
CA ASN A 642 1.72 28.93 -14.21
C ASN A 642 0.21 29.15 -14.22
N PRO A 643 -0.36 29.84 -13.23
CA PRO A 643 -1.75 30.26 -13.34
C PRO A 643 -1.90 31.18 -14.56
N PRO A 644 -3.10 31.23 -15.19
CA PRO A 644 -3.42 32.20 -16.22
C PRO A 644 -2.90 33.61 -15.87
N ALA A 645 -2.28 34.29 -16.85
CA ALA A 645 -1.79 35.64 -16.61
C ALA A 645 -2.94 36.60 -16.33
N ASN A 646 -2.76 37.48 -15.33
CA ASN A 646 -3.78 38.42 -14.85
C ASN A 646 -5.03 37.74 -14.27
N MET A 647 -4.91 36.52 -13.74
CA MET A 647 -5.98 35.91 -12.96
C MET A 647 -6.26 36.79 -11.75
N ALA A 648 -7.38 37.51 -11.82
CA ALA A 648 -7.90 38.15 -10.64
C ALA A 648 -8.28 37.05 -9.65
N SER A 649 -8.01 37.30 -8.37
CA SER A 649 -8.14 36.30 -7.33
C SER A 649 -8.81 36.89 -6.13
N TRP A 650 -9.71 36.14 -5.52
CA TRP A 650 -10.31 36.55 -4.27
C TRP A 650 -9.39 36.16 -3.12
N LYS A 651 -9.03 37.14 -2.29
CA LYS A 651 -8.22 36.90 -1.10
C LYS A 651 -9.13 36.49 0.06
N PHE A 652 -8.86 35.33 0.63
CA PHE A 652 -9.49 34.83 1.84
C PHE A 652 -8.54 35.09 3.01
N ASP A 653 -9.02 35.83 4.00
CA ASP A 653 -8.26 36.33 5.15
C ASP A 653 -8.44 35.46 6.40
N GLY A 654 -9.05 34.28 6.25
CA GLY A 654 -9.43 33.44 7.37
C GLY A 654 -10.70 33.90 8.09
N LYS A 655 -11.50 34.77 7.46
CA LYS A 655 -12.83 35.22 7.97
C LYS A 655 -13.90 35.24 6.87
N SER A 656 -13.54 35.78 5.69
CA SER A 656 -14.50 35.99 4.60
C SER A 656 -14.87 34.68 3.90
N THR A 657 -16.14 34.51 3.52
CA THR A 657 -16.59 33.43 2.64
C THR A 657 -17.41 33.97 1.47
N LEU A 658 -17.46 33.23 0.36
CA LEU A 658 -18.32 33.53 -0.78
C LEU A 658 -19.36 32.41 -0.93
N ALA A 659 -20.63 32.71 -0.68
CA ALA A 659 -21.73 31.77 -0.78
C ALA A 659 -22.33 31.78 -2.19
N GLY A 660 -22.59 30.60 -2.75
CA GLY A 660 -23.33 30.40 -3.99
C GLY A 660 -24.52 29.47 -3.76
N SER A 661 -25.54 29.60 -4.62
CA SER A 661 -26.74 28.77 -4.54
C SER A 661 -27.40 28.57 -5.91
N GLY A 662 -28.25 27.54 -6.01
CA GLY A 662 -29.12 27.32 -7.16
C GLY A 662 -28.52 26.49 -8.31
N LEU A 663 -27.32 25.93 -8.15
CA LEU A 663 -26.71 25.05 -9.16
C LEU A 663 -27.39 23.68 -9.24
N GLY A 664 -28.12 23.28 -8.20
CA GLY A 664 -28.82 22.00 -8.15
C GLY A 664 -27.89 20.78 -8.02
N LYS A 665 -28.33 19.66 -8.61
CA LYS A 665 -27.71 18.34 -8.45
C LYS A 665 -27.07 17.83 -9.74
N PHE A 666 -25.94 17.15 -9.60
CA PHE A 666 -25.13 16.67 -10.72
C PHE A 666 -24.88 15.16 -10.61
N ASP A 667 -25.36 14.39 -11.59
CA ASP A 667 -24.96 12.99 -11.78
C ASP A 667 -23.61 12.88 -12.48
N LYS A 668 -23.23 13.92 -13.25
CA LYS A 668 -21.89 14.08 -13.81
C LYS A 668 -21.40 15.49 -13.52
N LEU A 669 -20.19 15.61 -13.00
CA LEU A 669 -19.62 16.88 -12.58
C LEU A 669 -18.13 16.93 -12.93
N THR A 670 -17.67 18.08 -13.42
CA THR A 670 -16.27 18.49 -13.25
C THR A 670 -16.24 19.83 -12.52
N LEU A 671 -15.49 19.90 -11.42
CA LEU A 671 -15.24 21.13 -10.67
C LEU A 671 -13.74 21.41 -10.74
N SER A 672 -13.36 22.61 -11.18
CA SER A 672 -11.96 23.02 -11.16
C SER A 672 -11.80 24.38 -10.48
N LEU A 673 -10.77 24.53 -9.66
CA LEU A 673 -10.41 25.79 -9.05
C LEU A 673 -8.90 25.93 -8.92
N TRP A 674 -8.39 27.13 -9.20
CA TRP A 674 -7.03 27.48 -8.86
C TRP A 674 -6.97 28.00 -7.43
N THR A 675 -6.03 27.48 -6.66
CA THR A 675 -5.84 27.86 -5.26
C THR A 675 -4.37 28.18 -4.98
N LYS A 676 -4.14 29.16 -4.11
CA LYS A 676 -2.84 29.49 -3.54
C LYS A 676 -3.00 29.65 -2.04
N THR A 677 -2.39 28.76 -1.28
CA THR A 677 -2.46 28.75 0.18
C THR A 677 -1.41 29.68 0.78
N ASP A 678 -1.83 30.72 1.49
CA ASP A 678 -0.92 31.66 2.15
C ASP A 678 -0.55 31.16 3.57
N ALA A 679 -1.49 30.52 4.26
CA ALA A 679 -1.25 29.86 5.54
C ALA A 679 -2.17 28.65 5.73
N LEU A 680 -1.64 27.58 6.32
CA LEU A 680 -2.45 26.51 6.89
C LEU A 680 -2.54 26.74 8.40
N LYS A 681 -3.75 26.68 8.94
CA LYS A 681 -3.93 26.58 10.40
C LYS A 681 -3.68 25.13 10.81
N GLU A 682 -3.39 24.88 12.09
CA GLU A 682 -3.34 23.53 12.68
C GLU A 682 -4.74 22.84 12.72
N ASN A 683 -5.66 23.27 11.86
CA ASN A 683 -7.07 22.87 11.83
C ASN A 683 -7.54 22.80 10.37
N TRP A 684 -8.67 22.12 10.18
CA TRP A 684 -9.39 22.00 8.91
C TRP A 684 -9.60 23.35 8.22
N THR A 685 -9.34 23.42 6.92
CA THR A 685 -9.38 24.66 6.12
C THR A 685 -10.12 24.44 4.79
N ALA A 686 -11.29 25.04 4.61
CA ALA A 686 -12.18 24.75 3.48
C ALA A 686 -11.91 25.63 2.25
N LEU A 687 -11.73 25.01 1.09
CA LEU A 687 -11.67 25.68 -0.22
C LEU A 687 -13.06 25.80 -0.85
N LEU A 688 -13.81 24.71 -0.92
CA LEU A 688 -15.21 24.67 -1.39
C LEU A 688 -15.97 23.61 -0.60
N ASN A 689 -17.03 24.01 0.11
CA ASN A 689 -17.86 23.08 0.89
C ASN A 689 -19.36 23.36 0.71
N THR A 690 -20.17 22.30 0.66
CA THR A 690 -21.64 22.39 0.77
C THR A 690 -22.07 22.62 2.22
N PHE A 691 -23.10 23.44 2.46
CA PHE A 691 -23.49 23.88 3.82
C PHE A 691 -24.00 22.74 4.74
N ASP A 692 -24.90 21.89 4.26
CA ASP A 692 -25.68 21.01 5.15
C ASP A 692 -25.06 19.62 5.42
N TRP A 693 -23.90 19.31 4.83
CA TRP A 693 -23.26 17.98 4.87
C TRP A 693 -24.26 16.81 4.83
N LYS A 694 -25.17 16.89 3.86
CA LYS A 694 -26.21 15.89 3.55
C LYS A 694 -25.75 14.96 2.43
N GLN A 695 -26.55 13.96 2.07
CA GLN A 695 -26.26 13.13 0.91
C GLN A 695 -26.10 14.00 -0.35
N GLY A 696 -25.02 13.77 -1.11
CA GLY A 696 -24.56 14.61 -2.20
C GLY A 696 -23.62 15.74 -1.78
N GLY A 697 -23.36 15.91 -0.49
CA GLY A 697 -22.47 16.94 0.03
C GLY A 697 -21.02 16.73 -0.40
N LEU A 698 -20.38 17.82 -0.85
CA LEU A 698 -19.01 17.84 -1.35
C LEU A 698 -18.18 18.82 -0.50
N HIS A 699 -17.06 18.36 0.05
CA HIS A 699 -16.07 19.19 0.73
C HIS A 699 -14.72 19.08 0.03
N VAL A 700 -14.09 20.22 -0.20
CA VAL A 700 -12.72 20.35 -0.72
C VAL A 700 -11.96 21.17 0.31
N GLN A 701 -11.10 20.53 1.09
CA GLN A 701 -10.52 21.15 2.29
C GLN A 701 -9.13 20.61 2.60
N TYR A 702 -8.27 21.45 3.19
CA TYR A 702 -7.04 20.96 3.82
C TYR A 702 -7.35 20.39 5.19
N VAL A 703 -6.77 19.24 5.49
CA VAL A 703 -6.83 18.61 6.81
C VAL A 703 -5.68 19.12 7.69
N PRO A 704 -5.68 18.88 9.02
CA PRO A 704 -4.62 19.38 9.91
C PRO A 704 -3.19 18.96 9.55
N SER A 705 -3.01 17.81 8.87
CA SER A 705 -1.70 17.38 8.35
C SER A 705 -1.19 18.22 7.18
N GLY A 706 -2.02 19.13 6.66
CA GLY A 706 -1.73 19.99 5.52
C GLY A 706 -1.97 19.38 4.15
N GLN A 707 -2.45 18.13 4.09
CA GLN A 707 -2.90 17.49 2.85
C GLN A 707 -4.27 18.03 2.42
N LEU A 708 -4.50 18.09 1.10
CA LEU A 708 -5.82 18.34 0.55
C LEU A 708 -6.66 17.06 0.64
N GLN A 709 -7.87 17.18 1.17
CA GLN A 709 -8.90 16.14 1.19
C GLN A 709 -10.11 16.61 0.39
N VAL A 710 -10.61 15.74 -0.47
CA VAL A 710 -11.86 15.91 -1.20
C VAL A 710 -12.83 14.83 -0.72
N SER A 711 -13.90 15.25 -0.05
CA SER A 711 -14.86 14.37 0.59
C SER A 711 -16.20 14.41 -0.14
N LEU A 712 -16.78 13.25 -0.43
CA LEU A 712 -18.14 13.12 -0.96
C LEU A 712 -18.99 12.28 -0.01
N LYS A 713 -20.08 12.88 0.47
CA LYS A 713 -21.08 12.19 1.29
C LYS A 713 -22.12 11.51 0.40
N TYR A 714 -21.93 10.22 0.12
CA TYR A 714 -22.72 9.51 -0.89
C TYR A 714 -24.01 8.86 -0.35
N THR A 715 -24.13 8.70 0.98
CA THR A 715 -25.39 8.37 1.68
C THR A 715 -25.53 9.22 2.95
N THR A 716 -26.59 9.00 3.74
CA THR A 716 -26.80 9.69 5.03
C THR A 716 -25.60 9.54 5.98
N ASP A 717 -24.96 8.37 5.97
CA ASP A 717 -23.85 8.02 6.88
C ASP A 717 -22.54 7.70 6.13
N GLY A 718 -22.60 7.49 4.82
CA GLY A 718 -21.44 7.13 4.00
C GLY A 718 -20.72 8.34 3.45
N VAL A 719 -19.42 8.43 3.73
CA VAL A 719 -18.49 9.43 3.19
C VAL A 719 -17.32 8.70 2.54
N ILE A 720 -16.88 9.18 1.38
CA ILE A 720 -15.57 8.85 0.84
C ILE A 720 -14.65 10.06 0.96
N ASP A 721 -13.36 9.80 1.18
CA ASP A 721 -12.32 10.82 1.26
C ASP A 721 -11.21 10.48 0.26
N ALA A 722 -10.95 11.40 -0.68
CA ALA A 722 -9.78 11.37 -1.54
C ALA A 722 -8.71 12.31 -0.98
N HIS A 723 -7.59 11.74 -0.54
CA HIS A 723 -6.45 12.50 -0.02
C HIS A 723 -5.42 12.71 -1.13
N SER A 724 -4.97 13.95 -1.30
CA SER A 724 -3.94 14.26 -2.28
C SER A 724 -2.59 13.72 -1.85
N VAL A 725 -1.84 13.11 -2.78
CA VAL A 725 -0.44 12.71 -2.55
C VAL A 725 0.49 13.93 -2.66
N ALA A 726 0.07 14.95 -3.41
CA ALA A 726 0.96 16.03 -3.87
C ALA A 726 0.50 17.47 -3.53
N LEU A 727 0.14 17.77 -2.28
CA LEU A 727 0.04 19.15 -1.79
C LEU A 727 0.35 19.27 -0.28
N PRO A 728 1.62 19.40 0.14
CA PRO A 728 1.95 19.78 1.50
C PRO A 728 2.03 21.32 1.60
N GLY A 729 0.89 21.97 1.84
CA GLY A 729 0.87 23.37 2.30
C GLY A 729 1.64 24.43 1.50
N THR A 730 1.87 25.56 2.16
CA THR A 730 2.16 26.93 1.67
C THR A 730 3.34 27.12 0.70
N ALA A 731 4.11 26.06 0.40
CA ALA A 731 5.33 26.16 -0.39
C ALA A 731 5.11 26.15 -1.91
N LYS A 732 4.03 25.52 -2.42
CA LYS A 732 3.90 25.17 -3.86
C LYS A 732 3.50 26.33 -4.80
N GLY A 733 3.12 27.49 -4.26
CA GLY A 733 2.55 28.57 -5.07
C GLY A 733 1.10 28.29 -5.48
N TRP A 734 0.74 28.55 -6.74
CA TRP A 734 -0.60 28.25 -7.27
C TRP A 734 -0.71 26.77 -7.67
N SER A 735 -1.89 26.18 -7.49
CA SER A 735 -2.20 24.83 -7.98
C SER A 735 -3.61 24.77 -8.54
N LEU A 736 -3.81 23.99 -9.60
CA LEU A 736 -5.12 23.65 -10.12
C LEU A 736 -5.61 22.38 -9.43
N VAL A 737 -6.72 22.49 -8.70
CA VAL A 737 -7.44 21.36 -8.13
C VAL A 737 -8.64 21.09 -9.01
N THR A 738 -8.69 19.91 -9.63
CA THR A 738 -9.82 19.48 -10.45
C THR A 738 -10.41 18.18 -9.93
N LEU A 739 -11.71 18.16 -9.75
CA LEU A 739 -12.53 17.01 -9.37
C LEU A 739 -13.35 16.59 -10.58
N THR A 740 -13.45 15.29 -10.86
CA THR A 740 -14.50 14.73 -11.70
C THR A 740 -15.31 13.68 -10.97
N TYR A 741 -16.59 13.56 -11.32
CA TYR A 741 -17.46 12.52 -10.81
C TYR A 741 -18.49 12.09 -11.86
N ASP A 742 -18.67 10.77 -12.00
CA ASP A 742 -19.72 10.16 -12.81
C ASP A 742 -20.50 9.14 -11.99
N ALA A 743 -21.74 9.47 -11.65
CA ALA A 743 -22.65 8.65 -10.86
C ALA A 743 -23.00 7.31 -11.53
N SER A 744 -22.93 7.24 -12.88
CA SER A 744 -23.25 6.02 -13.63
C SER A 744 -22.13 4.98 -13.54
N THR A 745 -20.87 5.42 -13.52
CA THR A 745 -19.70 4.55 -13.33
C THR A 745 -19.23 4.51 -11.88
N ARG A 746 -19.80 5.37 -11.04
CA ARG A 746 -19.43 5.66 -9.65
C ARG A 746 -17.96 6.08 -9.52
N GLN A 747 -17.35 6.62 -10.57
CA GLN A 747 -15.95 7.04 -10.52
C GLN A 747 -15.86 8.49 -10.03
N PHE A 748 -15.04 8.69 -9.00
CA PHE A 748 -14.70 9.97 -8.40
C PHE A 748 -13.19 10.16 -8.50
N GLU A 749 -12.75 11.17 -9.24
CA GLU A 749 -11.33 11.37 -9.56
C GLU A 749 -10.90 12.77 -9.15
N VAL A 750 -9.70 12.87 -8.58
CA VAL A 750 -9.06 14.14 -8.25
C VAL A 750 -7.79 14.26 -9.07
N PHE A 751 -7.62 15.42 -9.67
CA PHE A 751 -6.47 15.82 -10.46
C PHE A 751 -5.81 17.03 -9.81
N ILE A 752 -4.48 17.00 -9.75
CA ILE A 752 -3.67 18.11 -9.29
C ILE A 752 -2.79 18.54 -10.46
N ASP A 753 -2.89 19.82 -10.83
CA ASP A 753 -2.11 20.43 -11.92
C ASP A 753 -2.21 19.63 -13.24
N GLY A 754 -3.44 19.23 -13.60
CA GLY A 754 -3.72 18.50 -14.83
C GLY A 754 -3.46 17.00 -14.78
N LYS A 755 -2.88 16.47 -13.69
CA LYS A 755 -2.52 15.05 -13.57
C LYS A 755 -3.44 14.34 -12.59
N LEU A 756 -3.87 13.12 -12.95
CA LEU A 756 -4.65 12.26 -12.06
C LEU A 756 -3.84 11.97 -10.79
N ASP A 757 -4.39 12.34 -9.64
CA ASP A 757 -3.78 12.18 -8.33
C ASP A 757 -4.45 11.04 -7.56
N SER A 758 -5.78 10.98 -7.56
CA SER A 758 -6.52 9.88 -6.94
C SER A 758 -7.78 9.52 -7.71
N LYS A 759 -8.18 8.25 -7.61
CA LYS A 759 -9.36 7.69 -8.24
C LYS A 759 -10.04 6.73 -7.28
N ILE A 760 -11.31 7.00 -6.95
CA ILE A 760 -12.10 6.25 -5.99
C ILE A 760 -13.40 5.81 -6.66
N THR A 761 -13.76 4.55 -6.47
CA THR A 761 -15.09 4.06 -6.82
C THR A 761 -16.03 4.27 -5.64
N VAL A 762 -17.05 5.12 -5.80
CA VAL A 762 -18.04 5.41 -4.76
C VAL A 762 -18.89 4.16 -4.51
N PRO A 763 -19.08 3.73 -3.24
CA PRO A 763 -19.79 2.49 -2.94
C PRO A 763 -21.25 2.49 -3.43
N SER A 764 -21.95 3.63 -3.31
CA SER A 764 -23.30 3.80 -3.84
C SER A 764 -23.39 5.08 -4.66
N SER A 765 -24.10 5.01 -5.79
CA SER A 765 -24.32 6.17 -6.64
C SER A 765 -25.14 7.23 -5.91
N CYS A 766 -24.73 8.49 -6.03
CA CYS A 766 -25.47 9.66 -5.59
C CYS A 766 -25.25 10.81 -6.58
N SER A 767 -26.13 11.81 -6.59
CA SER A 767 -25.85 13.08 -7.26
C SER A 767 -25.12 14.02 -6.31
N ILE A 768 -24.13 14.78 -6.81
CA ILE A 768 -23.49 15.85 -6.03
C ILE A 768 -24.45 17.03 -5.96
N ASP A 769 -24.74 17.54 -4.76
CA ASP A 769 -25.67 18.63 -4.51
C ASP A 769 -24.90 19.93 -4.24
N LEU A 770 -24.89 20.83 -5.23
CA LEU A 770 -24.29 22.17 -5.14
C LEU A 770 -25.35 23.27 -5.05
N ASP A 771 -26.56 22.95 -4.57
CA ASP A 771 -27.64 23.92 -4.45
C ASP A 771 -27.34 25.01 -3.41
N ALA A 772 -26.50 24.71 -2.41
CA ALA A 772 -25.99 25.69 -1.46
C ALA A 772 -24.54 25.34 -1.06
N PHE A 773 -23.59 26.20 -1.42
CA PHE A 773 -22.15 25.98 -1.18
C PHE A 773 -21.44 27.29 -0.81
N ALA A 774 -20.24 27.15 -0.25
CA ALA A 774 -19.36 28.26 0.07
C ALA A 774 -17.95 28.01 -0.44
N LEU A 775 -17.31 29.07 -0.94
CA LEU A 775 -15.87 29.13 -1.15
C LEU A 775 -15.19 29.76 0.07
N GLY A 776 -14.05 29.19 0.46
CA GLY A 776 -13.14 29.74 1.46
C GLY A 776 -13.56 29.62 2.93
N GLY A 777 -14.61 28.85 3.24
CA GLY A 777 -15.00 28.55 4.62
C GLY A 777 -16.23 27.66 4.70
N TRP A 778 -16.55 27.18 5.91
CA TRP A 778 -17.73 26.34 6.16
C TRP A 778 -18.27 26.48 7.58
N GLY A 779 -19.58 26.73 7.73
CA GLY A 779 -20.27 26.70 9.02
C GLY A 779 -19.74 27.70 10.06
N GLY A 780 -19.21 28.86 9.63
CA GLY A 780 -18.57 29.84 10.52
C GLY A 780 -17.20 29.42 11.08
N ALA A 781 -16.71 28.23 10.71
CA ALA A 781 -15.41 27.68 11.06
C ALA A 781 -14.61 27.33 9.77
N ARG A 782 -13.40 26.78 9.93
CA ARG A 782 -12.59 26.24 8.82
C ARG A 782 -12.27 27.24 7.69
N HIS A 783 -12.04 28.50 8.02
CA HIS A 783 -11.78 29.55 7.04
C HIS A 783 -10.43 29.42 6.34
N PHE A 784 -10.43 29.59 5.01
CA PHE A 784 -9.24 29.60 4.18
C PHE A 784 -8.41 30.86 4.35
N ILE A 785 -7.09 30.70 4.42
CA ILE A 785 -6.12 31.80 4.35
C ILE A 785 -5.31 31.62 3.09
N GLY A 786 -5.64 32.40 2.07
CA GLY A 786 -5.02 32.25 0.76
C GLY A 786 -5.83 32.96 -0.32
N ARG A 787 -5.71 32.45 -1.54
CA ARG A 787 -6.36 33.00 -2.73
C ARG A 787 -7.02 31.87 -3.52
N ILE A 788 -8.25 32.10 -3.96
CA ILE A 788 -8.92 31.25 -4.95
C ILE A 788 -9.16 32.08 -6.19
N ALA A 789 -8.99 31.46 -7.35
CA ALA A 789 -9.25 32.09 -8.61
C ALA A 789 -9.74 31.06 -9.64
N ASP A 790 -10.36 31.58 -10.71
CA ASP A 790 -10.82 30.81 -11.87
C ASP A 790 -11.56 29.50 -11.52
N VAL A 791 -12.68 29.65 -10.82
CA VAL A 791 -13.54 28.52 -10.45
C VAL A 791 -14.45 28.19 -11.64
N ARG A 792 -14.54 26.92 -12.01
CA ARG A 792 -15.38 26.41 -13.11
C ARG A 792 -16.12 25.15 -12.69
N ILE A 793 -17.37 25.06 -13.13
CA ILE A 793 -18.24 23.89 -12.90
C ILE A 793 -18.81 23.47 -14.25
N PHE A 794 -18.64 22.19 -14.59
CA PHE A 794 -19.18 21.57 -15.80
C PHE A 794 -20.18 20.47 -15.44
N ASN A 795 -21.25 20.31 -16.22
CA ASN A 795 -22.25 19.24 -16.08
C ASN A 795 -21.86 17.92 -16.76
N ARG A 796 -20.56 17.73 -17.02
CA ARG A 796 -19.99 16.52 -17.61
C ARG A 796 -18.63 16.22 -17.00
N VAL A 797 -18.16 15.00 -17.21
CA VAL A 797 -16.78 14.62 -16.92
C VAL A 797 -15.90 15.09 -18.07
N LEU A 798 -14.93 15.96 -17.76
CA LEU A 798 -13.88 16.31 -18.71
C LEU A 798 -12.88 15.16 -18.83
N THR A 799 -12.34 14.97 -20.03
CA THR A 799 -11.28 13.98 -20.28
C THR A 799 -9.96 14.42 -19.64
N PRO A 800 -9.01 13.49 -19.38
CA PRO A 800 -7.69 13.85 -18.89
C PRO A 800 -6.96 14.90 -19.75
N ASP A 801 -7.11 14.86 -21.08
CA ASP A 801 -6.50 15.83 -22.00
C ASP A 801 -7.15 17.21 -21.90
N GLU A 802 -8.47 17.27 -21.68
CA GLU A 802 -9.20 18.51 -21.40
C GLU A 802 -8.80 19.10 -20.04
N ILE A 803 -8.62 18.27 -19.02
CA ILE A 803 -8.16 18.69 -17.69
C ILE A 803 -6.71 19.17 -17.74
N SER A 804 -5.85 18.49 -18.51
CA SER A 804 -4.50 18.97 -18.83
C SER A 804 -4.56 20.31 -19.55
N SER A 805 -5.46 20.47 -20.53
CA SER A 805 -5.67 21.73 -21.24
C SER A 805 -6.14 22.87 -20.32
N LEU A 806 -7.01 22.58 -19.34
CA LEU A 806 -7.39 23.54 -18.30
C LEU A 806 -6.20 23.96 -17.43
N SER A 807 -5.32 23.02 -17.08
CA SER A 807 -4.07 23.32 -16.35
C SER A 807 -3.11 24.20 -17.13
N GLU A 808 -3.21 24.21 -18.46
CA GLU A 808 -2.47 25.09 -19.37
C GLU A 808 -3.18 26.44 -19.60
N GLY A 809 -4.32 26.68 -18.94
CA GLY A 809 -5.09 27.92 -19.06
C GLY A 809 -5.94 28.03 -20.33
N LYS A 810 -6.21 26.90 -21.03
CA LYS A 810 -7.11 26.89 -22.20
C LYS A 810 -8.57 26.90 -21.74
N ALA A 811 -9.38 27.72 -22.40
CA ALA A 811 -10.81 27.79 -22.10
C ALA A 811 -11.57 26.57 -22.66
N ILE A 812 -12.49 26.04 -21.86
CA ILE A 812 -13.44 25.00 -22.27
C ILE A 812 -14.85 25.54 -22.01
N SER A 813 -15.68 25.60 -23.05
CA SER A 813 -17.06 26.08 -22.96
C SER A 813 -18.08 24.94 -22.96
N ASP A 814 -17.75 23.79 -23.54
CA ASP A 814 -18.67 22.66 -23.65
C ASP A 814 -18.98 22.06 -22.26
N GLY A 815 -20.27 22.04 -21.92
CA GLY A 815 -20.77 21.60 -20.62
C GLY A 815 -20.55 22.58 -19.46
N LEU A 816 -20.06 23.80 -19.70
CA LEU A 816 -19.83 24.80 -18.66
C LEU A 816 -21.16 25.31 -18.07
N VAL A 817 -21.31 25.25 -16.75
CA VAL A 817 -22.52 25.64 -16.02
C VAL A 817 -22.33 26.93 -15.24
N ALA A 818 -21.18 27.11 -14.60
CA ALA A 818 -20.86 28.31 -13.82
C ALA A 818 -19.37 28.60 -13.88
N ALA A 819 -19.02 29.88 -13.87
CA ALA A 819 -17.64 30.33 -13.96
C ALA A 819 -17.41 31.62 -13.17
N TRP A 820 -16.40 31.67 -12.31
CA TRP A 820 -16.01 32.89 -11.61
C TRP A 820 -14.52 33.18 -11.82
N ASP A 821 -14.22 34.26 -12.54
CA ASP A 821 -12.85 34.69 -12.87
C ASP A 821 -12.33 35.81 -11.95
N PHE A 822 -13.17 36.28 -11.03
CA PHE A 822 -12.90 37.28 -9.99
C PHE A 822 -12.32 38.62 -10.49
N LYS A 823 -12.48 38.96 -11.77
CA LYS A 823 -11.97 40.21 -12.35
C LYS A 823 -12.65 41.46 -11.79
N ASP A 824 -13.92 41.33 -11.43
CA ASP A 824 -14.69 42.39 -10.79
C ASP A 824 -14.92 42.04 -9.31
N GLN A 825 -14.16 42.69 -8.43
CA GLN A 825 -14.25 42.53 -6.98
C GLN A 825 -14.91 43.74 -6.31
N SER A 826 -15.59 44.59 -7.09
CA SER A 826 -16.12 45.86 -6.61
C SER A 826 -17.45 45.67 -5.83
N GLY A 827 -17.40 44.97 -4.70
CA GLY A 827 -18.53 44.86 -3.76
C GLY A 827 -18.68 43.49 -3.09
N ASP A 828 -19.86 43.25 -2.52
CA ASP A 828 -20.22 41.99 -1.83
C ASP A 828 -20.72 40.89 -2.79
N VAL A 829 -20.59 41.06 -4.10
CA VAL A 829 -21.09 40.11 -5.11
C VAL A 829 -20.03 39.85 -6.18
N VAL A 830 -19.77 38.58 -6.49
CA VAL A 830 -18.93 38.14 -7.62
C VAL A 830 -19.84 37.58 -8.70
N LYS A 831 -19.82 38.19 -9.88
CA LYS A 831 -20.68 37.79 -10.99
C LYS A 831 -20.26 36.49 -11.63
N ASP A 832 -21.24 35.68 -12.02
CA ASP A 832 -21.03 34.50 -12.85
C ASP A 832 -20.69 34.90 -14.30
N SER A 833 -19.46 34.61 -14.69
CA SER A 833 -18.92 34.86 -16.02
C SER A 833 -19.35 33.84 -17.08
N SER A 834 -20.04 32.75 -16.70
CA SER A 834 -20.63 31.81 -17.66
C SER A 834 -21.85 32.39 -18.39
N GLY A 835 -22.50 33.40 -17.81
CA GLY A 835 -23.72 34.00 -18.32
C GLY A 835 -25.02 33.36 -17.80
N HIS A 836 -24.95 32.37 -16.91
CA HIS A 836 -26.13 31.68 -16.36
C HIS A 836 -26.67 32.27 -15.05
N GLY A 837 -25.97 33.26 -14.47
CA GLY A 837 -26.48 34.08 -13.37
C GLY A 837 -26.27 33.50 -11.98
N TYR A 838 -25.34 32.55 -11.81
CA TYR A 838 -24.99 31.96 -10.51
C TYR A 838 -24.02 32.85 -9.71
N ASP A 839 -24.43 34.05 -9.35
CA ASP A 839 -23.57 35.01 -8.64
C ASP A 839 -23.19 34.51 -7.23
N LEU A 840 -21.93 34.71 -6.82
CA LEU A 840 -21.50 34.47 -5.44
C LEU A 840 -21.67 35.72 -4.61
N ARG A 841 -22.03 35.56 -3.33
CA ARG A 841 -22.20 36.67 -2.39
C ARG A 841 -21.27 36.54 -1.19
N LYS A 842 -20.63 37.64 -0.81
CA LYS A 842 -19.80 37.71 0.39
C LYS A 842 -20.68 37.54 1.62
N ASN A 843 -20.35 36.56 2.45
CA ASN A 843 -20.92 36.38 3.77
C ASN A 843 -19.80 36.67 4.78
N GLN A 844 -20.02 37.63 5.69
CA GLN A 844 -19.03 38.06 6.68
C GLN A 844 -19.09 37.23 7.95
#